data_AF-A0A2H0P600-F1
#
_entry.id   AF-A0A2H0P600-F1
#
_cell.length_a   1.000
_cell.length_b   1.000
_cell.length_c   1.000
_cell.angle_alpha   90.00
_cell.angle_beta   90.00
_cell.angle_gamma   90.00
#
_symmetry.space_group_name_H-M   'P 1'
#
loop_
_entity.id
_entity.type
_entity.pdbx_description
1 polymer ?
#
loop_
_entity_poly.entity_id
_entity_poly.type
_entity_poly.pdbx_seq_one_letter_code
_entity_poly.pdbx_strand_id
1 'polypeptide(L)'
;MFKRIILAIFVLQLAFFCACSSGSETPANNVTAAITASTGIDTFTYHSQAAYKANFSAAGLILSGATSSTADGSAITGYEWEQISGPAVTVAGDAVSQTFTFGAPAMPAILNASDQYRWQALPVSRDDAVLIFRLTATDANNNSGITTFTVYLFDAGNEIRTTTGLTNVGVGEKVYLAGPSLKANSSTASTAVTDWTWTLTPAAGSSAIFEDTGNLNSALEIPNFTPDIDGVYTIAYTSVSAATNGAITVTASTYVGAGTIDGTTPDESVGQCGACHNGTEEPDTTSEWEETGHSVIFQKATGSYKSKAPQPYCWECHTVGYDTAATAVNGGFDDLVTDAGYSFPSTGTTWDQFISDNPTLAPLTNVQCENCHGPGADHNGDASRIAFSKWDSGICGKCHSQEAEWKVAAHNETGIKNNAGRYRLSSWPGAGCARCHTTAGFIQYVEGDTVTAQTSNDVGVSCQACHDPHSTAADPMTGLPSVSGNNSTQLRRKGVVTMLDDAGTQVDAGEAAVCYTCHDGYYVKGEIDCDSNGDGTADVACETIDQLATQYFRQIHHNPQSFVLEGLGAVTHFSNSSYDFTLTENSFHSSSLFTLANGSGDASKSSENNKCVTCHMGTAPTAEEAGYRTLGGHTWAMSSGGNEFTATCTPCHTGLTSLNRTARADYDGNGTIGGIQDENKGLLLALTNKIKSIDTVNVAAGTTQAADGTITVAGLTYASQAKQNASPIDVRRAVFDHNLIANDGSVGIHNVAFAVQLLQKTYTAISTMNGGNSFAVDHPNAVLR
;
A
#
# COMPACT_ATOMS: atom_id res chain seq x y z
N MET A 1 14.09 25.14 -58.29
CA MET A 1 15.40 24.42 -58.30
C MET A 1 16.05 24.69 -56.95
N PHE A 2 16.33 23.76 -56.03
CA PHE A 2 16.30 22.30 -55.97
C PHE A 2 15.86 21.86 -54.55
N LYS A 3 15.40 20.61 -54.47
CA LYS A 3 14.79 19.87 -53.35
C LYS A 3 15.75 19.43 -52.22
N ARG A 4 15.16 19.22 -51.01
CA ARG A 4 15.47 18.25 -49.92
C ARG A 4 16.75 18.53 -49.09
N ILE A 5 16.75 18.41 -47.76
CA ILE A 5 16.38 17.25 -46.92
C ILE A 5 15.71 17.70 -45.60
N ILE A 6 14.62 17.02 -45.24
CA ILE A 6 13.98 17.06 -43.91
C ILE A 6 14.77 16.12 -43.01
N LEU A 7 15.31 16.65 -41.91
CA LEU A 7 15.69 15.89 -40.72
C LEU A 7 15.11 16.65 -39.53
N ALA A 8 13.94 16.25 -39.07
CA ALA A 8 13.32 16.81 -37.89
C ALA A 8 14.04 16.24 -36.66
N ILE A 9 14.98 17.01 -36.12
CA ILE A 9 15.53 16.79 -34.78
C ILE A 9 14.54 17.43 -33.82
N PHE A 10 13.65 16.62 -33.23
CA PHE A 10 12.80 17.09 -32.14
C PHE A 10 13.62 17.08 -30.85
N VAL A 11 14.09 18.26 -30.45
CA VAL A 11 14.64 18.53 -29.13
C VAL A 11 13.45 18.66 -28.17
N LEU A 12 13.24 17.66 -27.31
CA LEU A 12 12.31 17.77 -26.20
C LEU A 12 13.00 18.60 -25.08
N GLN A 13 12.98 19.92 -25.22
CA GLN A 13 13.32 20.82 -24.11
C GLN A 13 12.09 20.94 -23.19
N LEU A 14 11.94 20.01 -22.25
CA LEU A 14 11.14 20.26 -21.05
C LEU A 14 11.98 21.13 -20.10
N ALA A 15 12.08 22.41 -20.43
CA ALA A 15 12.46 23.42 -19.46
C ALA A 15 11.24 23.70 -18.58
N PHE A 16 11.06 22.92 -17.51
CA PHE A 16 10.23 23.35 -16.39
C PHE A 16 10.93 24.55 -15.72
N PHE A 17 10.56 25.77 -16.12
CA PHE A 17 10.74 26.93 -15.26
C PHE A 17 9.76 26.79 -14.09
N CYS A 18 10.18 26.12 -13.02
CA CYS A 18 9.56 26.30 -11.72
C CYS A 18 10.05 27.65 -11.17
N ALA A 19 9.26 28.70 -11.38
CA ALA A 19 9.42 29.92 -10.62
C ALA A 19 8.81 29.71 -9.23
N CYS A 20 9.64 29.36 -8.25
CA CYS A 20 9.29 29.53 -6.84
C CYS A 20 10.16 30.64 -6.25
N SER A 21 9.50 31.71 -5.85
CA SER A 21 10.09 32.82 -5.11
C SER A 21 10.58 32.37 -3.73
N SER A 22 11.67 33.00 -3.28
CA SER A 22 12.30 32.95 -1.95
C SER A 22 13.41 31.88 -1.73
N GLY A 23 14.62 32.28 -2.12
CA GLY A 23 15.80 32.26 -1.23
C GLY A 23 16.30 30.90 -0.72
N SER A 24 16.95 30.12 -1.57
CA SER A 24 18.22 29.45 -1.23
C SER A 24 18.95 29.11 -2.54
N GLU A 25 20.26 29.34 -2.59
CA GLU A 25 21.08 29.09 -3.77
C GLU A 25 21.10 27.59 -4.08
N THR A 26 20.43 27.17 -5.16
CA THR A 26 20.69 25.86 -5.76
C THR A 26 22.06 25.91 -6.43
N PRO A 27 22.94 24.93 -6.21
CA PRO A 27 24.08 24.78 -7.11
C PRO A 27 23.49 24.49 -8.48
N ALA A 28 23.78 25.33 -9.46
CA ALA A 28 23.43 25.03 -10.84
C ALA A 28 24.07 23.67 -11.18
N ASN A 29 23.26 22.63 -11.40
CA ASN A 29 23.78 21.33 -11.80
C ASN A 29 24.63 21.53 -13.06
N ASN A 30 25.94 21.27 -12.96
CA ASN A 30 26.88 21.44 -14.08
C ASN A 30 26.62 20.44 -15.22
N VAL A 31 25.81 19.40 -14.96
CA VAL A 31 25.41 18.35 -15.90
C VAL A 31 23.89 18.34 -16.05
N THR A 32 23.42 18.32 -17.30
CA THR A 32 22.03 18.14 -17.69
C THR A 32 21.87 16.77 -18.35
N ALA A 33 21.13 15.87 -17.71
CA ALA A 33 20.73 14.62 -18.35
C ALA A 33 19.53 14.87 -19.26
N ALA A 34 19.55 14.28 -20.46
CA ALA A 34 18.47 14.40 -21.43
C ALA A 34 18.32 13.11 -22.23
N ILE A 35 17.09 12.82 -22.64
CA ILE A 35 16.70 11.55 -23.25
C ILE A 35 16.10 11.80 -24.63
N THR A 36 16.38 10.86 -25.54
CA THR A 36 15.71 10.74 -26.83
C THR A 36 15.28 9.30 -27.04
N ALA A 37 14.06 9.11 -27.55
CA ALA A 37 13.60 7.79 -27.99
C ALA A 37 14.24 7.44 -29.34
N SER A 38 14.59 6.17 -29.52
CA SER A 38 15.04 5.65 -30.80
C SER A 38 14.49 4.24 -31.00
N THR A 39 14.16 3.88 -32.25
CA THR A 39 13.69 2.55 -32.67
C THR A 39 12.52 1.96 -31.86
N GLY A 40 11.32 1.93 -32.42
CA GLY A 40 10.16 1.21 -31.86
C GLY A 40 9.44 1.92 -30.71
N ILE A 41 9.97 3.04 -30.21
CA ILE A 41 9.27 3.98 -29.34
C ILE A 41 8.84 5.19 -30.16
N ASP A 42 7.53 5.41 -30.25
CA ASP A 42 6.94 6.53 -30.98
C ASP A 42 6.53 7.67 -30.05
N THR A 43 6.53 8.89 -30.57
CA THR A 43 5.93 10.04 -29.87
C THR A 43 4.47 10.21 -30.28
N PHE A 44 3.60 10.49 -29.32
CA PHE A 44 2.21 10.84 -29.56
C PHE A 44 1.77 12.00 -28.66
N THR A 45 0.58 12.54 -28.91
CA THR A 45 0.00 13.55 -28.04
C THR A 45 -0.90 12.87 -27.01
N TYR A 46 -0.51 12.91 -25.75
CA TYR A 46 -1.31 12.47 -24.61
C TYR A 46 -1.75 13.69 -23.81
N HIS A 47 -3.05 13.89 -23.60
CA HIS A 47 -3.59 15.04 -22.87
C HIS A 47 -2.95 16.38 -23.25
N SER A 48 -2.80 16.64 -24.56
CA SER A 48 -2.16 17.82 -25.17
C SER A 48 -0.64 17.96 -25.02
N GLN A 49 0.05 16.94 -24.50
CA GLN A 49 1.51 16.92 -24.31
C GLN A 49 2.17 15.81 -25.14
N ALA A 50 3.42 16.03 -25.56
CA ALA A 50 4.20 15.00 -26.22
C ALA A 50 4.58 13.90 -25.21
N ALA A 51 4.24 12.65 -25.54
CA ALA A 51 4.50 11.47 -24.72
C ALA A 51 5.09 10.34 -25.57
N TYR A 52 5.70 9.35 -24.92
CA TYR A 52 6.28 8.17 -25.57
C TYR A 52 5.36 6.97 -25.45
N LYS A 53 5.28 6.14 -26.48
CA LYS A 53 4.50 4.90 -26.46
C LYS A 53 5.29 3.69 -26.94
N ALA A 54 4.96 2.52 -26.39
CA ALA A 54 5.46 1.23 -26.80
C ALA A 54 4.36 0.16 -26.73
N ASN A 55 4.35 -0.77 -27.69
CA ASN A 55 3.42 -1.91 -27.64
C ASN A 55 3.95 -3.00 -26.69
N PHE A 56 3.06 -3.74 -26.03
CA PHE A 56 3.44 -4.95 -25.31
C PHE A 56 4.22 -5.93 -26.19
N SER A 57 5.13 -6.65 -25.55
CA SER A 57 6.01 -7.64 -26.18
C SER A 57 6.92 -7.09 -27.29
N ALA A 58 6.95 -5.77 -27.52
CA ALA A 58 7.88 -5.14 -28.44
C ALA A 58 9.31 -5.33 -27.93
N ALA A 59 10.18 -5.90 -28.77
CA ALA A 59 11.58 -6.13 -28.43
C ALA A 59 12.50 -5.09 -29.07
N GLY A 60 13.64 -4.82 -28.43
CA GLY A 60 14.67 -3.94 -28.98
C GLY A 60 14.28 -2.46 -29.00
N LEU A 61 13.47 -2.03 -28.03
CA LEU A 61 13.14 -0.63 -27.79
C LEU A 61 14.36 0.10 -27.24
N ILE A 62 14.64 1.31 -27.72
CA ILE A 62 15.88 2.02 -27.36
C ILE A 62 15.59 3.43 -26.83
N LEU A 63 16.20 3.76 -25.71
CA LEU A 63 16.29 5.10 -25.18
C LEU A 63 17.74 5.54 -25.18
N SER A 64 17.98 6.81 -25.49
CA SER A 64 19.33 7.34 -25.67
C SER A 64 19.54 8.60 -24.85
N GLY A 65 20.59 8.57 -24.03
CA GLY A 65 21.09 9.69 -23.27
C GLY A 65 22.00 10.62 -24.09
N ALA A 66 22.12 10.40 -25.40
CA ALA A 66 23.09 11.10 -26.25
C ALA A 66 22.93 12.62 -26.31
N THR A 67 21.75 13.15 -25.94
CA THR A 67 21.48 14.59 -25.85
C THR A 67 21.85 15.20 -24.50
N SER A 68 22.34 14.40 -23.55
CA SER A 68 22.86 14.88 -22.26
C SER A 68 24.09 15.76 -22.48
N SER A 69 24.21 16.82 -21.69
CA SER A 69 25.22 17.87 -21.89
C SER A 69 25.68 18.48 -20.58
N THR A 70 26.84 19.12 -20.59
CA THR A 70 27.37 19.89 -19.47
C THR A 70 27.35 21.38 -19.77
N ALA A 71 27.19 22.22 -18.75
CA ALA A 71 27.18 23.67 -18.92
C ALA A 71 28.57 24.23 -19.31
N ASP A 72 29.64 23.55 -18.91
CA ASP A 72 31.04 23.91 -19.15
C ASP A 72 31.64 23.25 -20.42
N GLY A 73 30.88 22.37 -21.09
CA GLY A 73 31.32 21.62 -22.26
C GLY A 73 32.19 20.40 -21.96
N SER A 74 32.36 20.02 -20.68
CA SER A 74 32.96 18.75 -20.26
C SER A 74 32.25 17.55 -20.90
N ALA A 75 33.01 16.51 -21.25
CA ALA A 75 32.43 15.29 -21.83
C ALA A 75 31.64 14.49 -20.78
N ILE A 76 30.50 13.93 -21.19
CA ILE A 76 29.79 12.91 -20.42
C ILE A 76 30.58 11.60 -20.53
N THR A 77 30.95 11.03 -19.39
CA THR A 77 31.78 9.82 -19.30
C THR A 77 31.02 8.62 -18.74
N GLY A 78 29.85 8.83 -18.13
CA GLY A 78 29.03 7.77 -17.54
C GLY A 78 27.55 7.98 -17.79
N TYR A 79 26.84 6.85 -17.91
CA TYR A 79 25.39 6.78 -17.96
C TYR A 79 24.96 5.67 -17.00
N GLU A 80 23.81 5.82 -16.37
CA GLU A 80 23.17 4.79 -15.57
C GLU A 80 21.66 4.88 -15.76
N TRP A 81 21.06 3.75 -16.11
CA TRP A 81 19.62 3.62 -16.34
C TRP A 81 18.98 2.71 -15.31
N GLU A 82 17.84 3.14 -14.81
CA GLU A 82 17.05 2.38 -13.85
C GLU A 82 15.57 2.45 -14.22
N GLN A 83 14.88 1.31 -14.21
CA GLN A 83 13.42 1.33 -14.20
C GLN A 83 12.97 1.56 -12.75
N ILE A 84 12.26 2.66 -12.52
CA ILE A 84 11.82 3.07 -11.18
C ILE A 84 10.32 2.84 -10.94
N SER A 85 9.53 2.58 -12.00
CA SER A 85 8.13 2.20 -11.85
C SER A 85 7.55 1.48 -13.09
N GLY A 86 6.37 0.92 -12.90
CA GLY A 86 5.64 0.15 -13.91
C GLY A 86 6.04 -1.33 -13.99
N PRO A 87 5.40 -2.11 -14.87
CA PRO A 87 5.70 -3.52 -15.07
C PRO A 87 7.14 -3.77 -15.48
N ALA A 88 7.80 -4.77 -14.89
CA ALA A 88 9.22 -5.03 -15.12
C ALA A 88 9.55 -5.31 -16.60
N VAL A 89 10.55 -4.60 -17.14
CA VAL A 89 11.05 -4.80 -18.50
C VAL A 89 12.19 -5.81 -18.56
N THR A 90 12.39 -6.42 -19.73
CA THR A 90 13.59 -7.23 -19.98
C THR A 90 14.70 -6.33 -20.53
N VAL A 91 15.77 -6.11 -19.75
CA VAL A 91 16.93 -5.35 -20.21
C VAL A 91 17.70 -6.16 -21.25
N ALA A 92 17.91 -5.57 -22.43
CA ALA A 92 18.61 -6.17 -23.56
C ALA A 92 19.88 -5.37 -23.87
N GLY A 93 20.85 -5.37 -22.95
CA GLY A 93 22.09 -4.61 -23.07
C GLY A 93 22.71 -4.26 -21.73
N ASP A 94 23.54 -3.21 -21.71
CA ASP A 94 24.18 -2.71 -20.49
C ASP A 94 23.46 -1.44 -20.00
N ALA A 95 23.00 -1.46 -18.75
CA ALA A 95 22.34 -0.35 -18.08
C ALA A 95 23.28 0.83 -17.79
N VAL A 96 24.60 0.68 -17.98
CA VAL A 96 25.56 1.78 -17.83
C VAL A 96 26.06 2.39 -19.14
N SER A 97 25.33 2.16 -20.24
CA SER A 97 25.67 2.68 -21.56
C SER A 97 24.84 3.91 -21.97
N GLN A 98 25.33 4.68 -22.95
CA GLN A 98 24.60 5.83 -23.50
C GLN A 98 23.20 5.46 -24.02
N THR A 99 23.06 4.22 -24.51
CA THR A 99 21.81 3.71 -25.09
C THR A 99 21.27 2.56 -24.26
N PHE A 100 20.09 2.76 -23.65
CA PHE A 100 19.39 1.72 -22.92
C PHE A 100 18.44 0.97 -23.85
N THR A 101 18.67 -0.33 -24.01
CA THR A 101 17.83 -1.20 -24.85
C THR A 101 17.05 -2.16 -23.97
N PHE A 102 15.75 -2.28 -24.21
CA PHE A 102 14.85 -3.13 -23.44
C PHE A 102 13.76 -3.76 -24.32
N GLY A 103 13.16 -4.84 -23.82
CA GLY A 103 11.90 -5.37 -24.33
C GLY A 103 10.75 -4.91 -23.45
N ALA A 104 9.68 -4.41 -24.08
CA ALA A 104 8.43 -4.13 -23.39
C ALA A 104 7.90 -5.40 -22.71
N PRO A 105 7.21 -5.24 -21.56
CA PRO A 105 6.60 -6.37 -20.87
C PRO A 105 5.57 -7.07 -21.77
N ALA A 106 5.16 -8.28 -21.39
CA ALA A 106 3.94 -8.89 -21.93
C ALA A 106 2.72 -8.38 -21.16
N MET A 107 1.53 -8.42 -21.77
CA MET A 107 0.27 -7.97 -21.14
C MET A 107 0.06 -8.48 -19.70
N PRO A 108 0.30 -9.77 -19.37
CA PRO A 108 0.12 -10.28 -18.01
C PRO A 108 1.00 -9.62 -16.94
N ALA A 109 2.05 -8.88 -17.34
CA ALA A 109 2.91 -8.19 -16.39
C ALA A 109 2.22 -7.00 -15.71
N ILE A 110 1.10 -6.50 -16.25
CA ILE A 110 0.28 -5.46 -15.62
C ILE A 110 -0.60 -6.02 -14.49
N LEU A 111 -0.70 -7.35 -14.38
CA LEU A 111 -1.50 -7.98 -13.33
C LEU A 111 -0.78 -7.93 -11.99
N ASN A 112 -1.46 -7.43 -10.97
CA ASN A 112 -0.95 -7.56 -9.61
C ASN A 112 -0.84 -9.00 -9.19
N ALA A 113 0.13 -9.29 -8.32
CA ALA A 113 0.28 -10.61 -7.76
C ALA A 113 -1.02 -11.08 -7.06
N SER A 114 -1.74 -10.20 -6.37
CA SER A 114 -3.06 -10.49 -5.77
C SER A 114 -4.11 -10.89 -6.80
N ASP A 115 -4.11 -10.22 -7.95
CA ASP A 115 -5.14 -10.35 -8.98
C ASP A 115 -4.96 -11.65 -9.77
N GLN A 116 -3.73 -12.18 -9.80
CA GLN A 116 -3.39 -13.49 -10.41
C GLN A 116 -4.07 -14.69 -9.73
N TYR A 117 -4.63 -14.50 -8.52
CA TYR A 117 -5.30 -15.55 -7.74
C TYR A 117 -6.82 -15.46 -7.79
N ARG A 118 -7.36 -14.36 -8.33
CA ARG A 118 -8.79 -14.13 -8.39
C ARG A 118 -9.30 -14.25 -9.80
N TRP A 119 -10.57 -14.52 -9.87
CA TRP A 119 -11.32 -14.37 -11.08
C TRP A 119 -12.22 -13.14 -10.90
N GLN A 120 -11.98 -12.12 -11.71
CA GLN A 120 -12.66 -10.83 -11.60
C GLN A 120 -12.53 -10.02 -12.89
N ALA A 121 -13.39 -9.00 -13.01
CA ALA A 121 -13.04 -7.86 -13.86
C ALA A 121 -11.77 -7.23 -13.29
N LEU A 122 -10.79 -7.02 -14.15
CA LEU A 122 -9.46 -6.61 -13.75
C LEU A 122 -9.41 -5.08 -13.66
N PRO A 123 -9.02 -4.52 -12.51
CA PRO A 123 -8.62 -3.12 -12.46
C PRO A 123 -7.28 -2.94 -13.15
N VAL A 124 -7.18 -1.87 -13.95
CA VAL A 124 -5.94 -1.44 -14.57
C VAL A 124 -5.68 -0.02 -14.08
N SER A 125 -4.65 0.15 -13.26
CA SER A 125 -4.32 1.46 -12.71
C SER A 125 -3.56 2.32 -13.70
N ARG A 126 -3.45 3.62 -13.40
CA ARG A 126 -2.64 4.53 -14.24
C ARG A 126 -1.17 4.11 -14.29
N ASP A 127 -0.67 3.48 -13.23
CA ASP A 127 0.72 3.05 -13.12
C ASP A 127 0.99 1.70 -13.80
N ASP A 128 -0.05 0.88 -13.99
CA ASP A 128 0.04 -0.38 -14.75
C ASP A 128 0.24 -0.14 -16.25
N ALA A 129 -0.30 0.97 -16.76
CA ALA A 129 -0.26 1.33 -18.16
C ALA A 129 0.98 2.14 -18.56
N VAL A 130 1.95 2.35 -17.65
CA VAL A 130 3.15 3.15 -17.93
C VAL A 130 4.42 2.51 -17.37
N LEU A 131 5.54 2.80 -18.02
CA LEU A 131 6.89 2.52 -17.53
C LEU A 131 7.55 3.85 -17.16
N ILE A 132 8.16 3.93 -15.99
CA ILE A 132 8.94 5.10 -15.58
C ILE A 132 10.39 4.68 -15.40
N PHE A 133 11.27 5.46 -15.99
CA PHE A 133 12.69 5.21 -15.97
C PHE A 133 13.44 6.47 -15.57
N ARG A 134 14.61 6.27 -14.97
CA ARG A 134 15.56 7.30 -14.58
C ARG A 134 16.85 7.14 -15.36
N LEU A 135 17.40 8.27 -15.82
CA LEU A 135 18.74 8.39 -16.38
C LEU A 135 19.58 9.27 -15.47
N THR A 136 20.73 8.75 -15.05
CA THR A 136 21.83 9.52 -14.45
C THR A 136 22.95 9.65 -15.47
N ALA A 137 23.35 10.88 -15.79
CA ALA A 137 24.50 11.15 -16.65
C ALA A 137 25.62 11.78 -15.83
N THR A 138 26.86 11.29 -15.97
CA THR A 138 28.01 11.72 -15.17
C THR A 138 29.12 12.25 -16.05
N ASP A 139 29.68 13.41 -15.70
CA ASP A 139 30.81 14.02 -16.39
C ASP A 139 32.17 13.47 -15.93
N ALA A 140 33.24 13.87 -16.63
CA ALA A 140 34.61 13.48 -16.30
C ALA A 140 35.10 13.96 -14.91
N ASN A 141 34.39 14.89 -14.27
CA ASN A 141 34.68 15.42 -12.94
C ASN A 141 33.84 14.75 -11.84
N ASN A 142 33.07 13.72 -12.20
CA ASN A 142 32.16 12.99 -11.31
C ASN A 142 30.98 13.84 -10.79
N ASN A 143 30.58 14.87 -11.53
CA ASN A 143 29.29 15.55 -11.34
C ASN A 143 28.20 14.79 -12.10
N SER A 144 26.98 14.76 -11.57
CA SER A 144 25.87 14.05 -12.19
C SER A 144 24.65 14.94 -12.42
N GLY A 145 23.93 14.67 -13.50
CA GLY A 145 22.60 15.18 -13.78
C GLY A 145 21.61 14.02 -13.84
N ILE A 146 20.37 14.25 -13.42
CA ILE A 146 19.31 13.23 -13.37
C ILE A 146 18.10 13.72 -14.16
N THR A 147 17.45 12.82 -14.89
CA THR A 147 16.16 13.07 -15.56
C THR A 147 15.31 11.81 -15.55
N THR A 148 13.99 11.97 -15.62
CA THR A 148 13.00 10.89 -15.62
C THR A 148 12.10 10.99 -16.85
N PHE A 149 11.53 9.87 -17.29
CA PHE A 149 10.64 9.81 -18.44
C PHE A 149 9.63 8.68 -18.31
N THR A 150 8.48 8.89 -18.94
CA THR A 150 7.34 7.96 -18.95
C THR A 150 7.13 7.39 -20.34
N VAL A 151 6.99 6.07 -20.44
CA VAL A 151 6.60 5.36 -21.66
C VAL A 151 5.23 4.70 -21.43
N TYR A 152 4.23 5.08 -22.19
CA TYR A 152 2.89 4.51 -22.13
C TYR A 152 2.83 3.18 -22.88
N LEU A 153 2.17 2.19 -22.28
CA LEU A 153 2.00 0.86 -22.85
C LEU A 153 0.72 0.78 -23.68
N PHE A 154 0.84 0.14 -24.84
CA PHE A 154 -0.23 -0.04 -25.81
C PHE A 154 -0.40 -1.53 -26.14
N ASP A 155 -1.63 -1.95 -26.40
CA ASP A 155 -1.95 -3.29 -26.90
C ASP A 155 -2.40 -3.24 -28.35
N ALA A 156 -1.68 -3.92 -29.23
CA ALA A 156 -1.90 -3.91 -30.69
C ALA A 156 -2.11 -2.49 -31.29
N GLY A 157 -1.46 -1.47 -30.75
CA GLY A 157 -1.58 -0.07 -31.18
C GLY A 157 -2.74 0.72 -30.56
N ASN A 158 -3.55 0.08 -29.70
CA ASN A 158 -4.58 0.72 -28.89
C ASN A 158 -4.03 1.05 -27.50
N GLU A 159 -4.46 2.17 -26.95
CA GLU A 159 -4.08 2.58 -25.61
C GLU A 159 -4.68 1.60 -24.59
N ILE A 160 -3.89 1.21 -23.59
CA ILE A 160 -4.44 0.52 -22.43
C ILE A 160 -5.31 1.49 -21.65
N ARG A 161 -6.60 1.17 -21.53
CA ARG A 161 -7.53 1.96 -20.75
C ARG A 161 -7.39 1.59 -19.29
N THR A 162 -7.35 2.59 -18.43
CA THR A 162 -7.50 2.34 -16.99
C THR A 162 -8.91 1.90 -16.70
N THR A 163 -9.06 0.88 -15.87
CA THR A 163 -10.36 0.32 -15.49
C THR A 163 -10.45 0.20 -13.99
N THR A 164 -11.67 0.32 -13.49
CA THR A 164 -11.98 0.21 -12.06
C THR A 164 -11.99 -1.23 -11.54
N GLY A 165 -12.04 -2.22 -12.44
CA GLY A 165 -12.24 -3.63 -12.08
C GLY A 165 -13.66 -3.96 -11.61
N LEU A 166 -14.61 -3.04 -11.77
CA LEU A 166 -16.01 -3.27 -11.41
C LEU A 166 -16.70 -4.16 -12.44
N THR A 167 -17.72 -4.88 -11.98
CA THR A 167 -18.65 -5.61 -12.83
C THR A 167 -19.83 -4.75 -13.30
N ASN A 168 -19.84 -3.47 -12.97
CA ASN A 168 -20.79 -2.49 -13.46
C ASN A 168 -20.01 -1.38 -14.15
N VAL A 169 -20.19 -1.21 -15.46
CA VAL A 169 -19.34 -0.36 -16.31
C VAL A 169 -20.19 0.51 -17.24
N GLY A 170 -19.62 1.59 -17.74
CA GLY A 170 -20.27 2.40 -18.76
C GLY A 170 -20.41 1.62 -20.08
N VAL A 171 -21.51 1.85 -20.81
CA VAL A 171 -21.60 1.40 -22.20
C VAL A 171 -20.39 1.93 -22.99
N GLY A 172 -19.74 1.04 -23.74
CA GLY A 172 -18.58 1.38 -24.56
C GLY A 172 -17.24 1.51 -23.83
N GLU A 173 -17.22 1.34 -22.50
CA GLU A 173 -15.98 1.28 -21.71
C GLU A 173 -15.31 -0.10 -21.83
N LYS A 174 -13.97 -0.11 -21.84
CA LYS A 174 -13.21 -1.36 -21.93
C LYS A 174 -13.34 -2.20 -20.66
N VAL A 175 -13.53 -3.51 -20.81
CA VAL A 175 -13.49 -4.48 -19.71
C VAL A 175 -12.35 -5.45 -19.91
N TYR A 176 -11.40 -5.47 -18.98
CA TYR A 176 -10.34 -6.48 -18.89
C TYR A 176 -10.74 -7.58 -17.89
N LEU A 177 -10.36 -8.82 -18.16
CA LEU A 177 -10.73 -9.98 -17.35
C LEU A 177 -9.49 -10.76 -16.91
N ALA A 178 -9.52 -11.25 -15.68
CA ALA A 178 -8.53 -12.18 -15.16
C ALA A 178 -9.14 -13.57 -14.92
N GLY A 179 -8.46 -14.60 -15.41
CA GLY A 179 -8.78 -16.00 -15.11
C GLY A 179 -8.10 -16.45 -13.80
N PRO A 180 -8.71 -17.37 -13.03
CA PRO A 180 -8.11 -17.82 -11.78
C PRO A 180 -6.91 -18.73 -12.08
N SER A 181 -5.69 -18.32 -11.71
CA SER A 181 -4.42 -19.08 -11.69
C SER A 181 -3.36 -18.81 -12.76
N LEU A 182 -2.64 -17.70 -12.60
CA LEU A 182 -1.25 -17.56 -13.07
C LEU A 182 -0.20 -18.10 -12.07
N LYS A 183 -0.56 -18.23 -10.78
CA LYS A 183 0.23 -18.92 -9.76
C LYS A 183 -0.68 -19.81 -8.91
N ALA A 184 -0.26 -21.04 -8.67
CA ALA A 184 -1.04 -22.07 -7.97
C ALA A 184 -1.52 -21.62 -6.57
N ASN A 185 -2.84 -21.51 -6.39
CA ASN A 185 -3.50 -21.31 -5.09
C ASN A 185 -3.95 -22.65 -4.49
N SER A 186 -3.03 -23.47 -3.97
CA SER A 186 -3.29 -24.39 -2.85
C SER A 186 -2.14 -25.39 -2.67
N SER A 187 -2.11 -26.03 -1.49
CA SER A 187 -1.31 -27.23 -1.22
C SER A 187 -1.70 -28.48 -2.05
N THR A 188 -2.69 -28.38 -2.95
CA THR A 188 -3.23 -29.49 -3.75
C THR A 188 -3.23 -29.24 -5.26
N ALA A 189 -3.23 -27.98 -5.71
CA ALA A 189 -3.13 -27.64 -7.13
C ALA A 189 -1.66 -27.42 -7.51
N SER A 190 -0.97 -28.49 -7.92
CA SER A 190 0.44 -28.43 -8.35
C SER A 190 0.63 -27.92 -9.79
N THR A 191 -0.41 -27.39 -10.43
CA THR A 191 -0.37 -27.03 -11.85
C THR A 191 -0.99 -25.66 -12.04
N ALA A 192 -0.20 -24.68 -12.48
CA ALA A 192 -0.74 -23.43 -13.02
C ALA A 192 -1.68 -23.77 -14.18
N VAL A 193 -2.86 -23.14 -14.25
CA VAL A 193 -3.74 -23.34 -15.40
C VAL A 193 -3.17 -22.54 -16.55
N THR A 194 -2.73 -23.25 -17.59
CA THR A 194 -2.12 -22.62 -18.76
C THR A 194 -3.08 -22.51 -19.94
N ASP A 195 -4.29 -23.06 -19.81
CA ASP A 195 -5.29 -23.20 -20.87
C ASP A 195 -6.71 -22.85 -20.39
N TRP A 196 -7.32 -21.92 -21.11
CA TRP A 196 -8.68 -21.46 -20.87
C TRP A 196 -9.54 -21.66 -22.11
N THR A 197 -10.85 -21.72 -21.92
CA THR A 197 -11.83 -21.46 -22.98
C THR A 197 -12.79 -20.44 -22.45
N TRP A 198 -12.88 -19.29 -23.12
CA TRP A 198 -13.74 -18.18 -22.74
C TRP A 198 -14.95 -18.10 -23.67
N THR A 199 -16.10 -17.78 -23.10
CA THR A 199 -17.32 -17.50 -23.85
C THR A 199 -17.97 -16.24 -23.32
N LEU A 200 -18.27 -15.31 -24.23
CA LEU A 200 -19.08 -14.14 -23.96
C LEU A 200 -20.50 -14.41 -24.45
N THR A 201 -21.46 -14.32 -23.55
CA THR A 201 -22.89 -14.24 -23.89
C THR A 201 -23.29 -12.79 -23.79
N PRO A 202 -23.41 -12.07 -24.93
CA PRO A 202 -23.69 -10.65 -24.93
C PRO A 202 -25.16 -10.37 -24.58
N ALA A 203 -25.46 -9.14 -24.18
CA ALA A 203 -26.83 -8.70 -23.93
C ALA A 203 -27.72 -8.87 -25.19
N ALA A 204 -29.04 -8.98 -25.01
CA ALA A 204 -29.95 -9.14 -26.14
C ALA A 204 -29.88 -7.93 -27.09
N GLY A 205 -29.45 -8.16 -28.34
CA GLY A 205 -29.27 -7.10 -29.35
C GLY A 205 -27.85 -6.54 -29.44
N SER A 206 -26.96 -6.94 -28.53
CA SER A 206 -25.54 -6.58 -28.55
C SER A 206 -24.79 -7.33 -29.65
N SER A 207 -23.76 -6.68 -30.20
CA SER A 207 -22.78 -7.26 -31.12
C SER A 207 -21.41 -7.46 -30.49
N ALA A 208 -21.28 -7.24 -29.18
CA ALA A 208 -20.04 -7.35 -28.44
C ALA A 208 -19.44 -8.76 -28.57
N ILE A 209 -18.13 -8.79 -28.82
CA ILE A 209 -17.29 -9.98 -28.88
C ILE A 209 -16.00 -9.72 -28.11
N PHE A 210 -15.25 -10.76 -27.78
CA PHE A 210 -13.87 -10.58 -27.35
C PHE A 210 -13.02 -10.00 -28.49
N GLU A 211 -12.12 -9.07 -28.16
CA GLU A 211 -11.39 -8.31 -29.17
C GLU A 211 -10.19 -9.06 -29.76
N ASP A 212 -9.46 -9.85 -28.97
CA ASP A 212 -8.51 -10.84 -29.49
C ASP A 212 -9.13 -12.24 -29.39
N THR A 213 -9.68 -12.75 -30.49
CA THR A 213 -10.25 -14.12 -30.55
C THR A 213 -9.22 -15.19 -30.93
N GLY A 214 -8.03 -14.79 -31.39
CA GLY A 214 -7.00 -15.69 -31.90
C GLY A 214 -6.18 -16.38 -30.80
N ASN A 215 -6.10 -15.74 -29.63
CA ASN A 215 -5.22 -16.14 -28.55
C ASN A 215 -5.91 -16.43 -27.21
N LEU A 216 -7.25 -16.31 -27.11
CA LEU A 216 -8.07 -16.36 -25.87
C LEU A 216 -7.73 -17.53 -24.91
N ASN A 217 -7.16 -18.61 -25.43
CA ASN A 217 -6.88 -19.82 -24.69
C ASN A 217 -5.46 -19.85 -24.09
N SER A 218 -4.66 -18.79 -24.27
CA SER A 218 -3.31 -18.63 -23.71
C SER A 218 -3.37 -18.04 -22.31
N ALA A 219 -2.66 -18.63 -21.34
CA ALA A 219 -2.48 -18.00 -20.03
C ALA A 219 -1.65 -16.70 -20.06
N LEU A 220 -1.06 -16.34 -21.21
CA LEU A 220 -0.32 -15.09 -21.38
C LEU A 220 -1.17 -13.94 -21.93
N GLU A 221 -2.49 -14.09 -22.01
CA GLU A 221 -3.38 -13.05 -22.53
C GLU A 221 -4.40 -12.60 -21.49
N ILE A 222 -4.81 -11.34 -21.57
CA ILE A 222 -5.87 -10.73 -20.76
C ILE A 222 -7.10 -10.59 -21.66
N PRO A 223 -8.08 -11.52 -21.58
CA PRO A 223 -9.31 -11.41 -22.35
C PRO A 223 -9.99 -10.07 -22.06
N ASN A 224 -10.46 -9.43 -23.11
CA ASN A 224 -11.12 -8.14 -23.00
C ASN A 224 -12.22 -7.99 -24.05
N PHE A 225 -13.23 -7.22 -23.68
CA PHE A 225 -14.35 -6.88 -24.55
C PHE A 225 -14.86 -5.48 -24.20
N THR A 226 -15.68 -4.93 -25.09
CA THR A 226 -16.33 -3.64 -24.89
C THR A 226 -17.85 -3.85 -25.02
N PRO A 227 -18.66 -3.64 -23.97
CA PRO A 227 -20.12 -3.72 -24.08
C PRO A 227 -20.61 -2.58 -24.96
N ASP A 228 -21.44 -2.88 -25.95
CA ASP A 228 -21.86 -1.90 -26.99
C ASP A 228 -23.29 -1.38 -26.79
N ILE A 229 -24.04 -2.01 -25.88
CA ILE A 229 -25.38 -1.57 -25.46
C ILE A 229 -25.55 -1.78 -23.95
N ASP A 230 -26.54 -1.09 -23.37
CA ASP A 230 -27.04 -1.39 -22.03
C ASP A 230 -27.51 -2.85 -21.94
N GLY A 231 -27.09 -3.52 -20.88
CA GLY A 231 -27.62 -4.81 -20.51
C GLY A 231 -26.63 -5.66 -19.73
N VAL A 232 -26.98 -6.94 -19.62
CA VAL A 232 -26.23 -7.93 -18.85
C VAL A 232 -25.43 -8.82 -19.79
N TYR A 233 -24.12 -8.87 -19.56
CA TYR A 233 -23.14 -9.68 -20.29
C TYR A 233 -22.66 -10.79 -19.38
N THR A 234 -22.75 -12.03 -19.81
CA THR A 234 -22.27 -13.18 -19.04
C THR A 234 -20.99 -13.71 -19.66
N ILE A 235 -19.92 -13.71 -18.87
CA ILE A 235 -18.61 -14.23 -19.26
C ILE A 235 -18.35 -15.52 -18.54
N ALA A 236 -18.39 -16.64 -19.25
CA ALA A 236 -18.04 -17.94 -18.71
C ALA A 236 -16.64 -18.37 -19.15
N TYR A 237 -15.98 -19.13 -18.28
CA TYR A 237 -14.69 -19.76 -18.57
C TYR A 237 -14.73 -21.25 -18.21
N THR A 238 -13.87 -22.02 -18.87
CA THR A 238 -13.57 -23.41 -18.55
C THR A 238 -12.05 -23.60 -18.63
N SER A 239 -11.41 -24.04 -17.53
CA SER A 239 -10.01 -24.47 -17.59
C SER A 239 -9.94 -25.84 -18.24
N VAL A 240 -9.14 -26.01 -19.28
CA VAL A 240 -9.02 -27.31 -19.95
C VAL A 240 -8.15 -28.28 -19.14
N SER A 241 -7.09 -27.80 -18.47
CA SER A 241 -6.20 -28.64 -17.66
C SER A 241 -6.69 -28.93 -16.23
N ALA A 242 -7.49 -28.04 -15.63
CA ALA A 242 -7.91 -28.14 -14.23
C ALA A 242 -9.41 -28.45 -14.03
N ALA A 243 -10.18 -28.64 -15.11
CA ALA A 243 -11.61 -28.96 -15.09
C ALA A 243 -12.46 -28.05 -14.16
N THR A 244 -12.08 -26.78 -14.02
CA THR A 244 -12.77 -25.75 -13.25
C THR A 244 -13.53 -24.81 -14.18
N ASN A 245 -14.77 -24.46 -13.81
CA ASN A 245 -15.63 -23.56 -14.57
C ASN A 245 -16.12 -22.41 -13.66
N GLY A 246 -16.40 -21.25 -14.25
CA GLY A 246 -17.05 -20.13 -13.56
C GLY A 246 -17.66 -19.12 -14.54
N ALA A 247 -18.48 -18.18 -14.05
CA ALA A 247 -19.19 -17.20 -14.89
C ALA A 247 -19.42 -15.82 -14.23
N ILE A 248 -18.82 -14.75 -14.77
CA ILE A 248 -18.87 -13.36 -14.27
C ILE A 248 -20.04 -12.73 -15.00
N THR A 249 -20.80 -11.94 -14.27
CA THR A 249 -21.79 -11.05 -14.87
C THR A 249 -21.20 -9.65 -14.91
N VAL A 250 -21.20 -9.02 -16.07
CA VAL A 250 -20.92 -7.60 -16.25
C VAL A 250 -22.22 -6.91 -16.66
N THR A 251 -22.60 -5.86 -15.96
CA THR A 251 -23.71 -4.98 -16.30
C THR A 251 -23.12 -3.73 -16.96
N ALA A 252 -23.67 -3.34 -18.11
CA ALA A 252 -23.32 -2.09 -18.78
C ALA A 252 -24.50 -1.13 -18.70
N SER A 253 -24.27 0.13 -18.33
CA SER A 253 -25.32 1.15 -18.16
C SER A 253 -24.77 2.57 -18.40
N THR A 254 -25.57 3.59 -18.11
CA THR A 254 -25.24 5.02 -18.29
C THR A 254 -25.06 5.75 -16.96
N TYR A 255 -24.18 6.74 -16.94
CA TYR A 255 -23.89 7.56 -15.76
C TYR A 255 -24.96 8.62 -15.52
N VAL A 256 -25.34 8.83 -14.26
CA VAL A 256 -26.43 9.75 -13.87
C VAL A 256 -26.05 10.69 -12.71
N GLY A 257 -24.95 10.40 -12.02
CA GLY A 257 -24.46 11.15 -10.87
C GLY A 257 -25.28 10.98 -9.59
N ALA A 258 -24.83 11.63 -8.52
CA ALA A 258 -25.46 11.61 -7.20
C ALA A 258 -26.75 12.45 -7.14
N GLY A 259 -26.86 13.47 -7.99
CA GLY A 259 -28.04 14.35 -8.06
C GLY A 259 -28.12 15.45 -7.01
N THR A 260 -27.12 15.58 -6.13
CA THR A 260 -27.11 16.60 -5.04
C THR A 260 -26.12 17.75 -5.24
N ILE A 261 -25.34 17.73 -6.33
CA ILE A 261 -24.31 18.75 -6.60
C ILE A 261 -24.95 20.16 -6.63
N ASP A 262 -24.40 21.09 -5.84
CA ASP A 262 -24.89 22.47 -5.69
C ASP A 262 -26.34 22.58 -5.17
N GLY A 263 -26.77 21.62 -4.35
CA GLY A 263 -28.11 21.64 -3.75
C GLY A 263 -29.22 21.34 -4.75
N THR A 264 -28.89 20.72 -5.89
CA THR A 264 -29.89 20.17 -6.80
C THR A 264 -30.74 19.12 -6.09
N THR A 265 -32.02 19.03 -6.46
CA THR A 265 -32.89 17.95 -5.98
C THR A 265 -32.60 16.70 -6.83
N PRO A 266 -32.22 15.57 -6.22
CA PRO A 266 -31.99 14.33 -6.94
C PRO A 266 -33.26 13.85 -7.67
N ASP A 267 -33.07 13.31 -8.87
CA ASP A 267 -34.13 12.76 -9.70
C ASP A 267 -34.14 11.22 -9.65
N GLU A 268 -35.12 10.68 -8.92
CA GLU A 268 -35.37 9.24 -8.81
C GLU A 268 -35.64 8.59 -10.17
N SER A 269 -36.26 9.31 -11.11
CA SER A 269 -36.69 8.74 -12.40
C SER A 269 -35.53 8.37 -13.34
N VAL A 270 -34.34 8.92 -13.06
CA VAL A 270 -33.10 8.61 -13.77
C VAL A 270 -32.11 7.83 -12.88
N GLY A 271 -32.50 7.44 -11.66
CA GLY A 271 -31.66 6.62 -10.79
C GLY A 271 -30.55 7.36 -10.04
N GLN A 272 -30.68 8.67 -9.80
CA GLN A 272 -29.68 9.43 -9.03
C GLN A 272 -29.60 8.97 -7.57
N CYS A 273 -28.38 8.75 -7.09
CA CYS A 273 -28.13 8.08 -5.81
C CYS A 273 -28.77 8.79 -4.61
N GLY A 274 -28.68 10.12 -4.56
CA GLY A 274 -29.20 10.94 -3.47
C GLY A 274 -30.73 10.94 -3.35
N ALA A 275 -31.45 10.43 -4.36
CA ALA A 275 -32.90 10.30 -4.30
C ALA A 275 -33.34 9.25 -3.25
N CYS A 276 -32.55 8.18 -3.08
CA CYS A 276 -32.85 7.09 -2.15
C CYS A 276 -31.89 7.06 -0.94
N HIS A 277 -30.61 7.37 -1.13
CA HIS A 277 -29.56 7.29 -0.10
C HIS A 277 -29.45 8.55 0.76
N ASN A 278 -30.58 8.99 1.31
CA ASN A 278 -30.72 10.22 2.11
C ASN A 278 -31.29 9.96 3.52
N GLY A 279 -31.35 8.69 3.95
CA GLY A 279 -31.86 8.30 5.27
C GLY A 279 -33.38 8.13 5.34
N THR A 280 -34.12 8.42 4.26
CA THR A 280 -35.58 8.21 4.22
C THR A 280 -35.93 6.81 3.73
N GLU A 281 -35.41 6.42 2.56
CA GLU A 281 -35.68 5.12 1.93
C GLU A 281 -34.55 4.12 2.22
N GLU A 282 -33.29 4.56 2.04
CA GLU A 282 -32.08 3.80 2.32
C GLU A 282 -31.17 4.56 3.30
N PRO A 283 -30.20 3.88 3.96
CA PRO A 283 -29.21 4.55 4.80
C PRO A 283 -28.59 5.77 4.12
N ASP A 284 -28.47 6.85 4.88
CA ASP A 284 -27.87 8.08 4.38
C ASP A 284 -26.37 7.90 4.21
N THR A 285 -25.94 7.78 2.96
CA THR A 285 -24.52 7.78 2.57
C THR A 285 -24.14 9.03 1.80
N THR A 286 -25.14 9.86 1.43
CA THR A 286 -24.92 11.05 0.62
C THR A 286 -24.46 12.21 1.48
N SER A 287 -25.10 12.44 2.63
CA SER A 287 -24.77 13.56 3.51
C SER A 287 -23.32 13.50 4.01
N GLU A 288 -22.85 12.32 4.42
CA GLU A 288 -21.45 12.16 4.89
C GLU A 288 -20.46 12.27 3.72
N TRP A 289 -20.80 11.73 2.54
CA TRP A 289 -19.94 11.81 1.37
C TRP A 289 -19.76 13.27 0.91
N GLU A 290 -20.81 14.09 1.01
CA GLU A 290 -20.76 15.51 0.67
C GLU A 290 -19.73 16.29 1.50
N GLU A 291 -19.35 15.81 2.69
CA GLU A 291 -18.31 16.41 3.52
C GLU A 291 -16.88 16.04 3.09
N THR A 292 -16.72 15.08 2.18
CA THR A 292 -15.42 14.53 1.78
C THR A 292 -14.64 15.44 0.82
N GLY A 293 -13.36 15.14 0.62
CA GLY A 293 -12.57 15.80 -0.43
C GLY A 293 -13.07 15.47 -1.84
N HIS A 294 -13.60 14.26 -2.03
CA HIS A 294 -14.08 13.74 -3.31
C HIS A 294 -15.29 14.50 -3.84
N SER A 295 -16.23 14.90 -2.98
CA SER A 295 -17.46 15.62 -3.37
C SER A 295 -17.21 17.04 -3.91
N VAL A 296 -16.04 17.62 -3.66
CA VAL A 296 -15.74 19.04 -3.98
C VAL A 296 -14.44 19.25 -4.78
N ILE A 297 -13.76 18.18 -5.20
CA ILE A 297 -12.41 18.29 -5.77
C ILE A 297 -12.37 19.08 -7.09
N PHE A 298 -13.37 18.91 -7.95
CA PHE A 298 -13.48 19.66 -9.20
C PHE A 298 -13.78 21.13 -8.90
N GLN A 299 -14.65 21.40 -7.93
CA GLN A 299 -15.01 22.77 -7.51
C GLN A 299 -13.76 23.52 -7.01
N LYS A 300 -12.94 22.88 -6.18
CA LYS A 300 -11.66 23.43 -5.70
C LYS A 300 -10.70 23.75 -6.85
N ALA A 301 -10.71 22.95 -7.93
CA ALA A 301 -9.92 23.21 -9.14
C ALA A 301 -10.33 24.51 -9.85
N THR A 302 -11.62 24.85 -9.84
CA THR A 302 -12.09 26.11 -10.46
C THR A 302 -11.72 27.35 -9.64
N GLY A 303 -11.74 27.28 -8.31
CA GLY A 303 -11.50 28.43 -7.41
C GLY A 303 -10.04 28.66 -6.99
N SER A 304 -9.32 27.61 -6.60
CA SER A 304 -7.99 27.71 -5.97
C SER A 304 -6.84 27.46 -6.95
N TYR A 305 -7.08 26.75 -8.06
CA TYR A 305 -6.08 26.48 -9.10
C TYR A 305 -6.12 27.52 -10.23
N LYS A 306 -6.35 28.80 -9.91
CA LYS A 306 -6.48 29.89 -10.91
C LYS A 306 -5.31 30.01 -11.90
N SER A 307 -4.12 29.49 -11.57
CA SER A 307 -2.95 29.47 -12.46
C SER A 307 -2.84 28.23 -13.36
N LYS A 308 -3.70 27.22 -13.15
CA LYS A 308 -3.78 25.97 -13.92
C LYS A 308 -5.26 25.60 -14.09
N ALA A 309 -5.92 26.17 -15.10
CA ALA A 309 -7.19 25.63 -15.59
C ALA A 309 -7.10 24.08 -15.60
N PRO A 310 -8.03 23.33 -14.98
CA PRO A 310 -8.00 21.87 -14.98
C PRO A 310 -7.95 21.41 -16.43
N GLN A 311 -6.77 20.91 -16.81
CA GLN A 311 -6.54 20.38 -18.13
C GLN A 311 -7.36 19.09 -18.28
N PRO A 312 -7.61 18.61 -19.51
CA PRO A 312 -8.37 17.39 -19.73
C PRO A 312 -7.90 16.17 -18.92
N TYR A 313 -6.60 16.05 -18.62
CA TYR A 313 -6.06 14.98 -17.77
C TYR A 313 -6.58 14.99 -16.33
N CYS A 314 -7.05 16.14 -15.82
CA CYS A 314 -7.61 16.24 -14.48
C CYS A 314 -9.03 15.65 -14.41
N TRP A 315 -9.76 15.63 -15.54
CA TRP A 315 -11.16 15.20 -15.59
C TRP A 315 -11.27 13.68 -15.45
N GLU A 316 -10.31 12.94 -16.01
CA GLU A 316 -10.17 11.49 -15.85
C GLU A 316 -10.31 11.01 -14.39
N CYS A 317 -9.84 11.81 -13.44
CA CYS A 317 -9.88 11.48 -12.02
C CYS A 317 -10.90 12.28 -11.19
N HIS A 318 -11.45 13.38 -11.72
CA HIS A 318 -12.25 14.35 -10.94
C HIS A 318 -13.65 14.59 -11.51
N THR A 319 -14.11 13.73 -12.41
CA THR A 319 -15.47 13.74 -12.95
C THR A 319 -16.01 12.32 -13.05
N VAL A 320 -17.32 12.19 -13.26
CA VAL A 320 -18.00 10.91 -13.41
C VAL A 320 -17.98 10.46 -14.87
N GLY A 321 -17.69 9.17 -15.10
CA GLY A 321 -17.82 8.54 -16.43
C GLY A 321 -16.87 9.02 -17.52
N TYR A 322 -15.73 9.62 -17.17
CA TYR A 322 -14.79 10.12 -18.18
C TYR A 322 -14.07 8.98 -18.93
N ASP A 323 -14.41 8.76 -20.21
CA ASP A 323 -13.66 7.89 -21.13
C ASP A 323 -13.76 8.38 -22.59
N THR A 324 -12.74 9.11 -23.06
CA THR A 324 -12.71 9.69 -24.41
C THR A 324 -12.65 8.67 -25.58
N ALA A 325 -12.79 7.37 -25.33
CA ALA A 325 -12.93 6.39 -26.39
C ALA A 325 -14.17 6.67 -27.24
N ALA A 326 -14.03 6.61 -28.57
CA ALA A 326 -15.15 6.87 -29.49
C ALA A 326 -16.34 5.90 -29.33
N THR A 327 -16.15 4.78 -28.63
CA THR A 327 -17.19 3.80 -28.30
C THR A 327 -17.91 4.11 -26.99
N ALA A 328 -17.29 4.84 -26.07
CA ALA A 328 -17.76 5.08 -24.71
C ALA A 328 -18.82 6.19 -24.67
N VAL A 329 -19.94 5.95 -25.33
CA VAL A 329 -21.10 6.85 -25.34
C VAL A 329 -22.09 6.37 -24.27
N ASN A 330 -21.88 6.83 -23.04
CA ASN A 330 -22.56 6.35 -21.83
C ASN A 330 -23.11 7.47 -20.95
N GLY A 331 -23.15 8.71 -21.45
CA GLY A 331 -23.61 9.87 -20.70
C GLY A 331 -22.61 10.35 -19.66
N GLY A 332 -21.34 9.92 -19.76
CA GLY A 332 -20.26 10.39 -18.92
C GLY A 332 -19.92 11.86 -19.14
N PHE A 333 -19.07 12.42 -18.27
CA PHE A 333 -18.71 13.83 -18.34
C PHE A 333 -18.09 14.23 -19.70
N ASP A 334 -17.30 13.37 -20.34
CA ASP A 334 -16.68 13.66 -21.63
C ASP A 334 -17.66 13.66 -22.80
N ASP A 335 -18.70 12.82 -22.75
CA ASP A 335 -19.83 12.88 -23.69
C ASP A 335 -20.52 14.24 -23.60
N LEU A 336 -20.86 14.68 -22.39
CA LEU A 336 -21.55 15.95 -22.19
C LEU A 336 -20.66 17.14 -22.56
N VAL A 337 -19.35 17.06 -22.34
CA VAL A 337 -18.37 18.06 -22.79
C VAL A 337 -18.37 18.15 -24.31
N THR A 338 -18.39 17.01 -25.00
CA THR A 338 -18.43 16.93 -26.46
C THR A 338 -19.72 17.54 -27.00
N ASP A 339 -20.87 17.17 -26.43
CA ASP A 339 -22.18 17.67 -26.80
C ASP A 339 -22.34 19.18 -26.55
N ALA A 340 -21.81 19.68 -25.43
CA ALA A 340 -21.81 21.10 -25.10
C ALA A 340 -20.79 21.91 -25.91
N GLY A 341 -19.85 21.25 -26.61
CA GLY A 341 -18.70 21.90 -27.24
C GLY A 341 -17.83 22.64 -26.21
N TYR A 342 -17.77 22.14 -24.98
CA TYR A 342 -17.12 22.81 -23.87
C TYR A 342 -15.59 22.70 -23.97
N SER A 343 -14.92 23.81 -23.69
CA SER A 343 -13.48 23.85 -23.50
C SER A 343 -13.18 24.73 -22.31
N PHE A 344 -12.27 24.31 -21.43
CA PHE A 344 -11.95 25.10 -20.25
C PHE A 344 -11.34 26.45 -20.66
N PRO A 345 -11.85 27.59 -20.14
CA PRO A 345 -11.33 28.90 -20.51
C PRO A 345 -9.88 29.10 -20.04
N SER A 346 -9.08 29.80 -20.86
CA SER A 346 -7.68 30.12 -20.57
C SER A 346 -7.48 31.04 -19.34
N THR A 347 -8.54 31.73 -18.91
CA THR A 347 -8.62 32.49 -17.67
C THR A 347 -9.50 31.72 -16.68
N GLY A 348 -9.08 31.60 -15.41
CA GLY A 348 -9.83 30.84 -14.41
C GLY A 348 -11.29 31.28 -14.26
N THR A 349 -12.19 30.31 -14.12
CA THR A 349 -13.64 30.46 -13.92
C THR A 349 -13.98 30.15 -12.47
N THR A 350 -14.88 30.91 -11.82
CA THR A 350 -15.36 30.56 -10.47
C THR A 350 -16.35 29.41 -10.54
N TRP A 351 -16.51 28.67 -9.45
CA TRP A 351 -17.48 27.57 -9.36
C TRP A 351 -18.90 28.02 -9.76
N ASP A 352 -19.41 29.11 -9.18
CA ASP A 352 -20.72 29.67 -9.50
C ASP A 352 -20.88 30.00 -11.00
N GLN A 353 -19.82 30.51 -11.62
CA GLN A 353 -19.82 30.82 -13.05
C GLN A 353 -19.82 29.54 -13.89
N PHE A 354 -19.06 28.52 -13.48
CA PHE A 354 -19.04 27.23 -14.15
C PHE A 354 -20.42 26.59 -14.17
N ILE A 355 -21.11 26.53 -13.02
CA ILE A 355 -22.47 25.97 -12.93
C ILE A 355 -23.44 26.77 -13.81
N SER A 356 -23.43 28.10 -13.68
CA SER A 356 -24.32 28.97 -14.46
C SER A 356 -24.16 28.78 -15.96
N ASP A 357 -22.92 28.61 -16.42
CA ASP A 357 -22.62 28.45 -17.86
C ASP A 357 -22.81 27.01 -18.34
N ASN A 358 -22.69 26.02 -17.44
CA ASN A 358 -22.65 24.59 -17.78
C ASN A 358 -23.60 23.76 -16.90
N PRO A 359 -24.91 24.07 -16.89
CA PRO A 359 -25.87 23.38 -16.02
C PRO A 359 -26.02 21.88 -16.36
N THR A 360 -25.65 21.46 -17.57
CA THR A 360 -25.66 20.05 -17.97
C THR A 360 -24.39 19.31 -17.56
N LEU A 361 -23.25 20.00 -17.40
CA LEU A 361 -21.98 19.38 -16.99
C LEU A 361 -21.86 19.27 -15.47
N ALA A 362 -22.38 20.26 -14.75
CA ALA A 362 -22.27 20.37 -13.31
C ALA A 362 -22.66 19.08 -12.55
N PRO A 363 -23.75 18.35 -12.92
CA PRO A 363 -24.16 17.14 -12.21
C PRO A 363 -23.13 16.00 -12.21
N LEU A 364 -22.19 15.95 -13.17
CA LEU A 364 -21.17 14.90 -13.28
C LEU A 364 -19.77 15.37 -12.88
N THR A 365 -19.66 16.54 -12.25
CA THR A 365 -18.40 17.03 -11.68
C THR A 365 -18.09 16.40 -10.34
N ASN A 366 -16.81 16.43 -9.92
CA ASN A 366 -16.32 15.83 -8.69
C ASN A 366 -16.27 14.29 -8.77
N VAL A 367 -15.68 13.67 -7.74
CA VAL A 367 -15.67 12.21 -7.59
C VAL A 367 -16.90 11.82 -6.80
N GLN A 368 -17.80 11.07 -7.43
CA GLN A 368 -19.11 10.69 -6.88
C GLN A 368 -19.25 9.18 -6.72
N CYS A 369 -20.44 8.73 -6.31
CA CYS A 369 -20.80 7.33 -6.09
C CYS A 369 -20.39 6.44 -7.29
N GLU A 370 -20.70 6.88 -8.51
CA GLU A 370 -20.49 6.11 -9.73
C GLU A 370 -19.01 5.94 -10.11
N ASN A 371 -18.09 6.75 -9.56
CA ASN A 371 -16.66 6.50 -9.72
C ASN A 371 -16.21 5.23 -8.98
N CYS A 372 -16.90 4.84 -7.92
CA CYS A 372 -16.59 3.70 -7.06
C CYS A 372 -17.52 2.49 -7.28
N HIS A 373 -18.73 2.73 -7.78
CA HIS A 373 -19.82 1.74 -7.90
C HIS A 373 -20.28 1.49 -9.35
N GLY A 374 -19.73 2.23 -10.32
CA GLY A 374 -20.16 2.17 -11.72
C GLY A 374 -21.48 2.93 -11.96
N PRO A 375 -22.00 2.91 -13.20
CA PRO A 375 -23.17 3.72 -13.56
C PRO A 375 -24.47 3.28 -12.88
N GLY A 376 -25.31 4.24 -12.51
CA GLY A 376 -26.48 4.04 -11.65
C GLY A 376 -27.83 4.01 -12.37
N ALA A 377 -27.91 4.29 -13.68
CA ALA A 377 -29.20 4.44 -14.38
C ALA A 377 -30.13 3.21 -14.23
N ASP A 378 -29.57 2.01 -14.26
CA ASP A 378 -30.33 0.76 -14.10
C ASP A 378 -30.37 0.23 -12.67
N HIS A 379 -29.79 0.97 -11.70
CA HIS A 379 -29.78 0.52 -10.31
C HIS A 379 -31.20 0.44 -9.76
N ASN A 380 -31.93 1.56 -9.66
CA ASN A 380 -33.36 1.66 -9.31
C ASN A 380 -33.90 0.59 -8.31
N GLY A 381 -33.18 0.36 -7.20
CA GLY A 381 -33.52 -0.62 -6.16
C GLY A 381 -33.07 -2.08 -6.41
N ASP A 382 -32.50 -2.38 -7.58
CA ASP A 382 -31.85 -3.64 -7.92
C ASP A 382 -30.34 -3.58 -7.62
N ALA A 383 -29.95 -4.14 -6.49
CA ALA A 383 -28.54 -4.23 -6.07
C ALA A 383 -27.65 -5.05 -7.02
N SER A 384 -28.21 -5.84 -7.95
CA SER A 384 -27.42 -6.55 -8.96
C SER A 384 -26.99 -5.66 -10.14
N ARG A 385 -27.59 -4.47 -10.25
CA ARG A 385 -27.32 -3.47 -11.29
C ARG A 385 -26.37 -2.35 -10.85
N ILE A 386 -25.79 -2.47 -9.67
CA ILE A 386 -24.73 -1.59 -9.16
C ILE A 386 -23.58 -2.45 -8.68
N ALA A 387 -22.34 -1.97 -8.81
CA ALA A 387 -21.20 -2.76 -8.33
C ALA A 387 -20.94 -2.52 -6.85
N PHE A 388 -20.64 -3.61 -6.16
CA PHE A 388 -19.85 -3.59 -4.95
C PHE A 388 -18.38 -3.79 -5.34
N SER A 389 -17.49 -2.87 -4.98
CA SER A 389 -16.07 -2.90 -5.35
C SER A 389 -15.28 -4.07 -4.77
N LYS A 390 -15.92 -4.93 -3.95
CA LYS A 390 -15.36 -6.12 -3.32
C LYS A 390 -14.05 -5.85 -2.58
N TRP A 391 -13.85 -4.64 -2.07
CA TRP A 391 -12.64 -4.24 -1.33
C TRP A 391 -11.35 -4.28 -2.15
N ASP A 392 -11.44 -4.22 -3.48
CA ASP A 392 -10.25 -4.18 -4.35
C ASP A 392 -9.60 -2.79 -4.29
N SER A 393 -8.26 -2.72 -4.23
CA SER A 393 -7.51 -1.45 -4.24
C SER A 393 -7.46 -0.79 -5.62
N GLY A 394 -7.69 -1.56 -6.68
CA GLY A 394 -7.62 -1.09 -8.06
C GLY A 394 -8.66 -0.01 -8.40
N ILE A 395 -9.80 0.01 -7.70
CA ILE A 395 -10.80 1.09 -7.81
C ILE A 395 -10.18 2.45 -7.48
N CYS A 396 -9.32 2.49 -6.45
CA CYS A 396 -8.60 3.69 -6.04
C CYS A 396 -7.48 3.99 -7.04
N GLY A 397 -6.81 2.95 -7.57
CA GLY A 397 -5.72 3.04 -8.53
C GLY A 397 -6.06 3.67 -9.88
N LYS A 398 -7.36 3.78 -10.24
CA LYS A 398 -7.79 4.58 -11.40
C LYS A 398 -7.36 6.05 -11.27
N CYS A 399 -7.29 6.57 -10.03
CA CYS A 399 -6.95 7.97 -9.77
C CYS A 399 -5.69 8.15 -8.91
N HIS A 400 -5.48 7.26 -7.93
CA HIS A 400 -4.43 7.38 -6.92
C HIS A 400 -3.17 6.62 -7.33
N SER A 401 -2.09 7.37 -7.60
CA SER A 401 -0.77 6.81 -7.91
C SER A 401 -0.09 6.09 -6.72
N GLN A 402 -0.65 6.22 -5.51
CA GLN A 402 -0.21 5.48 -4.34
C GLN A 402 -0.44 3.97 -4.51
N GLU A 403 -1.29 3.57 -5.46
CA GLU A 403 -1.53 2.17 -5.75
C GLU A 403 -0.26 1.44 -6.23
N ALA A 404 0.66 2.11 -6.94
CA ALA A 404 1.98 1.56 -7.26
C ALA A 404 2.85 1.30 -6.01
N GLU A 405 2.76 2.15 -5.00
CA GLU A 405 3.44 1.97 -3.71
C GLU A 405 2.81 0.82 -2.92
N TRP A 406 1.48 0.77 -2.90
CA TRP A 406 0.72 -0.28 -2.24
C TRP A 406 1.06 -1.64 -2.83
N LYS A 407 1.17 -1.77 -4.15
CA LYS A 407 1.48 -3.03 -4.85
C LYS A 407 2.71 -3.75 -4.31
N VAL A 408 3.74 -3.00 -3.98
CA VAL A 408 5.02 -3.50 -3.48
C VAL A 408 5.10 -3.51 -1.95
N ALA A 409 4.07 -3.01 -1.26
CA ALA A 409 3.96 -3.07 0.18
C ALA A 409 3.76 -4.51 0.65
N ALA A 410 4.39 -4.87 1.77
CA ALA A 410 4.15 -6.16 2.41
C ALA A 410 2.68 -6.38 2.82
N HIS A 411 1.91 -5.29 2.95
CA HIS A 411 0.50 -5.31 3.34
C HIS A 411 -0.45 -5.67 2.19
N ASN A 412 -0.07 -5.38 0.94
CA ASN A 412 -0.86 -5.76 -0.24
C ASN A 412 -0.88 -7.28 -0.50
N GLU A 413 0.05 -8.02 0.11
CA GLU A 413 0.18 -9.48 -0.02
C GLU A 413 -0.40 -10.26 1.17
N THR A 414 -1.15 -9.60 2.06
CA THR A 414 -1.61 -10.16 3.35
C THR A 414 -2.70 -11.22 3.28
N GLY A 415 -3.04 -11.70 2.07
CA GLY A 415 -3.75 -12.97 1.90
C GLY A 415 -2.88 -14.16 2.33
N ILE A 416 -2.62 -14.30 3.63
CA ILE A 416 -1.88 -15.37 4.31
C ILE A 416 -0.78 -15.98 3.44
N LYS A 417 0.31 -15.23 3.20
CA LYS A 417 1.61 -15.82 2.86
C LYS A 417 2.14 -16.52 4.10
N ASN A 418 2.25 -17.85 4.06
CA ASN A 418 3.09 -18.55 5.04
C ASN A 418 4.56 -18.57 4.58
N ASN A 419 5.48 -18.89 5.49
CA ASN A 419 6.94 -19.01 5.29
C ASN A 419 7.40 -19.95 4.15
N ALA A 420 6.48 -20.53 3.39
CA ALA A 420 6.76 -21.37 2.22
C ALA A 420 6.31 -20.73 0.89
N GLY A 421 6.01 -19.42 0.87
CA GLY A 421 5.57 -18.70 -0.34
C GLY A 421 4.19 -19.14 -0.85
N ARG A 422 3.33 -19.67 0.04
CA ARG A 422 2.00 -20.19 -0.33
C ARG A 422 0.93 -19.22 0.14
N TYR A 423 0.05 -18.80 -0.77
CA TYR A 423 -1.22 -18.18 -0.44
C TYR A 423 -2.15 -19.28 0.07
N ARG A 424 -2.52 -19.23 1.35
CA ARG A 424 -3.47 -20.18 1.92
C ARG A 424 -4.68 -19.43 2.49
N LEU A 425 -5.62 -19.09 1.63
CA LEU A 425 -6.90 -18.50 2.03
C LEU A 425 -7.81 -19.47 2.82
N SER A 426 -7.49 -20.78 2.88
CA SER A 426 -8.44 -21.80 3.35
C SER A 426 -8.08 -22.54 4.64
N SER A 427 -6.88 -22.39 5.21
CA SER A 427 -6.48 -23.22 6.35
C SER A 427 -6.77 -22.64 7.73
N TRP A 428 -7.09 -21.34 7.84
CA TRP A 428 -7.37 -20.67 9.12
C TRP A 428 -8.42 -19.54 8.97
N PRO A 429 -9.68 -19.86 8.61
CA PRO A 429 -10.73 -18.86 8.34
C PRO A 429 -11.29 -18.19 9.61
N GLY A 430 -10.58 -18.21 10.74
CA GLY A 430 -11.10 -17.71 12.01
C GLY A 430 -11.36 -16.21 11.99
N ALA A 431 -12.48 -15.78 12.59
CA ALA A 431 -12.85 -14.37 12.71
C ALA A 431 -11.72 -13.51 13.31
N GLY A 432 -10.99 -14.03 14.31
CA GLY A 432 -9.83 -13.34 14.89
C GLY A 432 -8.69 -13.06 13.91
N CYS A 433 -8.51 -13.88 12.86
CA CYS A 433 -7.54 -13.62 11.79
C CYS A 433 -8.09 -12.61 10.78
N ALA A 434 -9.38 -12.74 10.43
CA ALA A 434 -10.05 -11.86 9.48
C ALA A 434 -10.04 -10.39 9.93
N ARG A 435 -10.12 -10.14 11.23
CA ARG A 435 -10.00 -8.80 11.84
C ARG A 435 -8.82 -7.99 11.31
N CYS A 436 -7.67 -8.62 11.07
CA CYS A 436 -6.46 -7.90 10.64
C CYS A 436 -6.01 -8.26 9.21
N HIS A 437 -6.36 -9.46 8.73
CA HIS A 437 -5.87 -9.99 7.46
C HIS A 437 -6.86 -9.90 6.30
N THR A 438 -8.06 -9.34 6.51
CA THR A 438 -8.96 -8.95 5.41
C THR A 438 -9.50 -7.54 5.61
N THR A 439 -9.74 -6.85 4.49
CA THR A 439 -10.40 -5.54 4.55
C THR A 439 -11.79 -5.64 5.16
N ALA A 440 -12.59 -6.62 4.73
CA ALA A 440 -13.95 -6.81 5.23
C ALA A 440 -13.98 -7.08 6.74
N GLY A 441 -13.11 -7.97 7.23
CA GLY A 441 -13.06 -8.32 8.64
C GLY A 441 -12.55 -7.17 9.51
N PHE A 442 -11.61 -6.37 9.01
CA PHE A 442 -11.17 -5.14 9.68
C PHE A 442 -12.31 -4.12 9.79
N ILE A 443 -13.02 -3.87 8.70
CA ILE A 443 -14.15 -2.91 8.67
C ILE A 443 -15.23 -3.35 9.66
N GLN A 444 -15.66 -4.62 9.61
CA GLN A 444 -16.60 -5.19 10.57
C GLN A 444 -16.14 -4.96 12.01
N TYR A 445 -14.85 -5.19 12.29
CA TYR A 445 -14.31 -5.00 13.64
C TYR A 445 -14.38 -3.53 14.10
N VAL A 446 -13.94 -2.58 13.27
CA VAL A 446 -13.92 -1.15 13.67
C VAL A 446 -15.30 -0.51 13.70
N GLU A 447 -16.27 -1.05 12.96
CA GLU A 447 -17.67 -0.64 13.00
C GLU A 447 -18.46 -1.31 14.15
N GLY A 448 -17.83 -2.23 14.89
CA GLY A 448 -18.45 -2.93 16.02
C GLY A 448 -19.35 -4.10 15.62
N ASP A 449 -19.28 -4.52 14.36
CA ASP A 449 -20.00 -5.65 13.80
C ASP A 449 -19.34 -6.99 14.16
N THR A 450 -20.11 -8.06 13.99
CA THR A 450 -19.57 -9.43 14.13
C THR A 450 -18.63 -9.75 12.97
N VAL A 451 -17.36 -9.94 13.27
CA VAL A 451 -16.36 -10.34 12.27
C VAL A 451 -16.68 -11.73 11.73
N THR A 452 -16.92 -11.82 10.42
CA THR A 452 -17.23 -13.09 9.75
C THR A 452 -15.96 -13.84 9.36
N ALA A 453 -16.05 -15.17 9.35
CA ALA A 453 -14.97 -16.06 8.91
C ALA A 453 -14.61 -15.82 7.43
N GLN A 454 -13.33 -16.00 7.09
CA GLN A 454 -12.82 -15.70 5.74
C GLN A 454 -13.43 -16.62 4.66
N THR A 455 -13.70 -16.05 3.49
CA THR A 455 -13.98 -16.79 2.25
C THR A 455 -12.78 -16.78 1.32
N SER A 456 -12.71 -17.72 0.36
CA SER A 456 -11.63 -17.80 -0.63
C SER A 456 -11.55 -16.60 -1.57
N ASN A 457 -12.52 -15.69 -1.53
CA ASN A 457 -12.62 -14.52 -2.39
C ASN A 457 -12.32 -13.21 -1.66
N ASP A 458 -12.01 -13.25 -0.36
CA ASP A 458 -11.79 -12.04 0.42
C ASP A 458 -10.47 -11.35 0.03
N VAL A 459 -10.51 -10.01 0.04
CA VAL A 459 -9.32 -9.20 -0.16
C VAL A 459 -8.54 -9.10 1.14
N GLY A 460 -7.20 -9.17 1.02
CA GLY A 460 -6.31 -8.81 2.10
C GLY A 460 -6.51 -7.36 2.54
N VAL A 461 -5.54 -6.76 3.20
CA VAL A 461 -5.59 -5.33 3.48
C VAL A 461 -5.59 -4.57 2.14
N SER A 462 -6.50 -3.62 1.97
CA SER A 462 -6.65 -2.72 0.82
C SER A 462 -6.80 -1.28 1.30
N CYS A 463 -6.91 -0.32 0.38
CA CYS A 463 -7.10 1.09 0.72
C CYS A 463 -8.30 1.31 1.65
N GLN A 464 -9.41 0.61 1.39
CA GLN A 464 -10.67 0.74 2.14
C GLN A 464 -10.57 0.24 3.58
N ALA A 465 -9.55 -0.57 3.92
CA ALA A 465 -9.33 -0.99 5.30
C ALA A 465 -8.92 0.22 6.17
N CYS A 466 -8.17 1.17 5.61
CA CYS A 466 -7.74 2.35 6.35
C CYS A 466 -8.60 3.58 6.07
N HIS A 467 -9.09 3.71 4.84
CA HIS A 467 -9.81 4.89 4.36
C HIS A 467 -11.31 4.59 4.15
N ASP A 468 -12.18 5.46 4.64
CA ASP A 468 -13.60 5.43 4.36
C ASP A 468 -13.97 6.43 3.26
N PRO A 469 -14.26 5.98 2.02
CA PRO A 469 -14.61 6.88 0.93
C PRO A 469 -15.93 7.63 1.16
N HIS A 470 -16.80 7.14 2.04
CA HIS A 470 -18.13 7.72 2.29
C HIS A 470 -18.14 8.77 3.39
N SER A 471 -17.12 8.81 4.26
CA SER A 471 -17.22 9.60 5.47
C SER A 471 -15.94 10.36 5.80
N THR A 472 -16.13 11.51 6.43
CA THR A 472 -15.08 12.22 7.17
C THR A 472 -15.30 12.15 8.69
N ALA A 473 -16.32 11.40 9.12
CA ALA A 473 -16.84 11.40 10.47
C ALA A 473 -15.84 10.85 11.49
N ALA A 474 -16.20 11.12 12.74
CA ALA A 474 -15.59 10.62 13.97
C ALA A 474 -15.43 9.09 13.97
N ASP A 475 -14.39 8.59 14.66
CA ASP A 475 -14.19 7.16 14.94
C ASP A 475 -15.45 6.58 15.62
N PRO A 476 -16.17 5.61 15.00
CA PRO A 476 -17.42 5.06 15.53
C PRO A 476 -17.23 4.28 16.82
N MET A 477 -16.02 3.81 17.13
CA MET A 477 -15.72 3.01 18.32
C MET A 477 -15.37 3.86 19.55
N THR A 478 -14.95 5.10 19.36
CA THR A 478 -14.60 6.03 20.47
C THR A 478 -15.54 7.22 20.58
N GLY A 479 -16.37 7.49 19.56
CA GLY A 479 -17.24 8.67 19.50
C GLY A 479 -16.46 9.99 19.50
N LEU A 480 -15.14 9.93 19.25
CA LEU A 480 -14.26 11.10 19.26
C LEU A 480 -14.34 11.78 17.89
N PRO A 481 -14.67 13.09 17.84
CA PRO A 481 -14.69 13.83 16.59
C PRO A 481 -13.34 13.71 15.88
N SER A 482 -13.39 13.56 14.55
CA SER A 482 -12.24 13.80 13.67
C SER A 482 -11.63 15.13 14.09
N VAL A 483 -10.46 15.10 14.74
CA VAL A 483 -9.86 16.30 15.31
C VAL A 483 -9.56 17.25 14.16
N SER A 484 -10.26 18.38 14.19
CA SER A 484 -10.45 19.32 13.10
C SER A 484 -9.16 19.98 12.64
N GLY A 485 -9.00 20.11 11.32
CA GLY A 485 -8.22 21.18 10.72
C GLY A 485 -7.35 20.69 9.57
N ASN A 486 -7.83 20.94 8.33
CA ASN A 486 -7.15 20.70 7.05
C ASN A 486 -7.08 19.20 6.65
N ASN A 487 -7.46 18.92 5.40
CA ASN A 487 -7.35 17.67 4.63
C ASN A 487 -7.73 16.33 5.31
N SER A 488 -9.04 16.07 5.45
CA SER A 488 -9.58 14.76 5.83
C SER A 488 -8.88 13.63 5.08
N THR A 489 -8.01 12.91 5.80
CA THR A 489 -7.39 11.66 5.36
C THR A 489 -8.40 10.51 5.31
N GLN A 490 -9.67 10.78 5.65
CA GLN A 490 -10.78 9.82 5.66
C GLN A 490 -10.42 8.53 6.41
N LEU A 491 -9.61 8.61 7.47
CA LEU A 491 -9.18 7.43 8.20
C LEU A 491 -10.34 6.86 9.02
N ARG A 492 -10.55 5.54 8.93
CA ARG A 492 -11.55 4.81 9.74
C ARG A 492 -11.29 4.88 11.23
N ARG A 493 -10.03 5.10 11.62
CA ARG A 493 -9.63 5.22 13.02
C ARG A 493 -8.53 6.25 13.23
N LYS A 494 -8.72 7.16 14.18
CA LYS A 494 -7.77 8.23 14.55
C LYS A 494 -7.88 8.54 16.05
N GLY A 495 -6.79 8.97 16.67
CA GLY A 495 -6.75 9.47 18.04
C GLY A 495 -6.41 8.39 19.07
N VAL A 496 -7.20 8.32 20.13
CA VAL A 496 -6.89 7.49 21.30
C VAL A 496 -7.28 6.03 21.08
N VAL A 497 -6.34 5.12 21.36
CA VAL A 497 -6.54 3.67 21.34
C VAL A 497 -6.42 3.13 22.76
N THR A 498 -7.33 2.22 23.11
CA THR A 498 -7.17 1.36 24.30
C THR A 498 -6.26 0.19 23.96
N MET A 499 -5.08 0.16 24.57
CA MET A 499 -4.13 -0.93 24.40
C MET A 499 -4.66 -2.20 25.06
N LEU A 500 -4.32 -3.36 24.49
CA LEU A 500 -4.71 -4.66 25.01
C LEU A 500 -3.76 -5.16 26.13
N ASP A 501 -3.12 -4.25 26.86
CA ASP A 501 -2.32 -4.59 28.04
C ASP A 501 -3.22 -4.89 29.26
N ASP A 502 -2.60 -5.33 30.37
CA ASP A 502 -3.35 -5.71 31.57
C ASP A 502 -4.15 -4.52 32.15
N ALA A 503 -3.63 -3.30 32.02
CA ALA A 503 -4.23 -2.08 32.55
C ALA A 503 -5.26 -1.43 31.61
N GLY A 504 -5.35 -1.82 30.33
CA GLY A 504 -6.20 -1.13 29.35
C GLY A 504 -5.74 0.31 29.08
N THR A 505 -4.43 0.50 28.95
CA THR A 505 -3.77 1.80 28.83
C THR A 505 -4.32 2.58 27.64
N GLN A 506 -4.68 3.85 27.86
CA GLN A 506 -5.10 4.75 26.79
C GLN A 506 -3.88 5.42 26.17
N VAL A 507 -3.71 5.29 24.85
CA VAL A 507 -2.61 5.88 24.10
C VAL A 507 -3.17 6.78 23.01
N ASP A 508 -2.75 8.04 22.97
CA ASP A 508 -3.00 8.90 21.83
C ASP A 508 -2.06 8.53 20.68
N ALA A 509 -2.61 7.83 19.69
CA ALA A 509 -1.90 7.35 18.52
C ALA A 509 -2.06 8.27 17.30
N GLY A 510 -2.84 9.36 17.42
CA GLY A 510 -3.16 10.24 16.29
C GLY A 510 -3.62 9.43 15.08
N GLU A 511 -3.06 9.73 13.90
CA GLU A 511 -3.38 9.01 12.66
C GLU A 511 -2.92 7.54 12.65
N ALA A 512 -2.01 7.13 13.53
CA ALA A 512 -1.58 5.74 13.63
C ALA A 512 -2.57 4.85 14.39
N ALA A 513 -3.68 5.37 14.92
CA ALA A 513 -4.69 4.57 15.61
C ALA A 513 -5.20 3.40 14.75
N VAL A 514 -5.31 3.60 13.44
CA VAL A 514 -5.63 2.54 12.49
C VAL A 514 -4.59 1.42 12.50
N CYS A 515 -3.29 1.75 12.55
CA CYS A 515 -2.20 0.79 12.62
C CYS A 515 -2.22 0.01 13.94
N TYR A 516 -2.46 0.70 15.05
CA TYR A 516 -2.50 0.09 16.38
C TYR A 516 -3.58 -0.99 16.47
N THR A 517 -4.67 -0.86 15.71
CA THR A 517 -5.75 -1.84 15.67
C THR A 517 -5.32 -3.24 15.21
N CYS A 518 -4.25 -3.34 14.42
CA CYS A 518 -3.69 -4.61 13.95
C CYS A 518 -2.33 -4.93 14.59
N HIS A 519 -1.59 -3.91 15.02
CA HIS A 519 -0.23 -4.01 15.54
C HIS A 519 -0.18 -3.88 17.07
N ASP A 520 -1.29 -4.13 17.76
CA ASP A 520 -1.44 -4.23 19.22
C ASP A 520 -0.93 -5.57 19.77
N GLY A 521 -0.17 -6.34 18.99
CA GLY A 521 0.49 -7.58 19.42
C GLY A 521 -0.44 -8.75 19.73
N TYR A 522 -1.76 -8.57 19.71
CA TYR A 522 -2.74 -9.58 20.13
C TYR A 522 -3.94 -9.68 19.19
N TYR A 523 -4.48 -10.89 19.05
CA TYR A 523 -5.68 -11.10 18.24
C TYR A 523 -6.95 -10.56 18.92
N VAL A 524 -7.15 -10.86 20.23
CA VAL A 524 -8.18 -10.30 21.14
C VAL A 524 -7.84 -10.70 22.59
N LYS A 525 -7.96 -9.81 23.59
CA LYS A 525 -7.96 -10.17 25.03
C LYS A 525 -9.36 -10.65 25.41
N GLY A 526 -9.51 -11.86 25.97
CA GLY A 526 -10.85 -12.41 26.32
C GLY A 526 -11.50 -13.36 25.29
N GLU A 527 -10.89 -13.61 24.13
CA GLU A 527 -11.31 -14.67 23.17
C GLU A 527 -10.24 -15.76 23.00
N ILE A 528 -9.17 -15.67 23.79
CA ILE A 528 -8.05 -16.60 23.70
C ILE A 528 -8.26 -17.79 24.63
N ASP A 529 -8.27 -18.98 24.06
CA ASP A 529 -8.40 -20.22 24.78
C ASP A 529 -7.20 -20.46 25.73
N CYS A 530 -7.49 -20.44 27.03
CA CYS A 530 -6.61 -20.77 28.13
C CYS A 530 -6.88 -22.23 28.54
N ASP A 531 -5.94 -23.14 28.24
CA ASP A 531 -5.90 -24.51 28.75
C ASP A 531 -5.23 -24.51 30.14
N SER A 532 -5.99 -24.11 31.15
CA SER A 532 -5.50 -23.95 32.52
C SER A 532 -5.05 -25.27 33.15
N ASN A 533 -5.56 -26.40 32.67
CA ASN A 533 -5.33 -27.73 33.20
C ASN A 533 -4.26 -28.54 32.42
N GLY A 534 -3.89 -28.08 31.22
CA GLY A 534 -2.85 -28.66 30.36
C GLY A 534 -3.24 -29.93 29.62
N ASP A 535 -4.55 -30.22 29.49
CA ASP A 535 -5.08 -31.43 28.84
C ASP A 535 -5.23 -31.31 27.31
N GLY A 536 -4.91 -30.15 26.76
CA GLY A 536 -5.02 -29.83 25.34
C GLY A 536 -6.42 -29.39 24.91
N THR A 537 -7.31 -29.10 25.88
CA THR A 537 -8.67 -28.62 25.64
C THR A 537 -8.92 -27.27 26.31
N ALA A 538 -9.95 -26.59 25.82
CA ALA A 538 -10.26 -25.22 26.19
C ALA A 538 -10.92 -25.12 27.57
N ASP A 539 -10.31 -24.42 28.53
CA ASP A 539 -10.92 -24.23 29.86
C ASP A 539 -11.61 -22.86 30.02
N VAL A 540 -10.95 -21.75 29.66
CA VAL A 540 -11.43 -20.36 29.87
C VAL A 540 -10.80 -19.37 28.87
N ALA A 541 -11.20 -18.10 28.90
CA ALA A 541 -10.54 -17.04 28.16
C ALA A 541 -9.31 -16.47 28.92
N CYS A 542 -8.22 -16.17 28.22
CA CYS A 542 -7.07 -15.48 28.80
C CYS A 542 -7.33 -13.98 28.93
N GLU A 543 -7.19 -13.47 30.16
CA GLU A 543 -7.48 -12.09 30.56
C GLU A 543 -6.22 -11.30 30.93
N THR A 544 -5.04 -11.94 31.03
CA THR A 544 -3.77 -11.25 31.29
C THR A 544 -2.66 -11.65 30.33
N ILE A 545 -1.68 -10.77 30.15
CA ILE A 545 -0.46 -11.04 29.37
C ILE A 545 0.27 -12.26 29.94
N ASP A 546 0.34 -12.39 31.26
CA ASP A 546 0.97 -13.54 31.91
C ASP A 546 0.28 -14.87 31.55
N GLN A 547 -1.05 -14.89 31.52
CA GLN A 547 -1.82 -16.05 31.09
C GLN A 547 -1.54 -16.38 29.62
N LEU A 548 -1.42 -15.37 28.75
CA LEU A 548 -1.07 -15.58 27.34
C LEU A 548 0.35 -16.15 27.18
N ALA A 549 1.32 -15.57 27.87
CA ALA A 549 2.72 -15.98 27.81
C ALA A 549 2.94 -17.44 28.21
N THR A 550 2.04 -18.00 29.01
CA THR A 550 2.19 -19.30 29.63
C THR A 550 1.41 -20.42 28.93
N GLN A 551 0.67 -20.13 27.85
CA GLN A 551 -0.33 -21.04 27.28
C GLN A 551 0.00 -21.67 25.91
N TYR A 552 -0.83 -22.67 25.59
CA TYR A 552 -0.70 -23.67 24.53
C TYR A 552 -0.53 -23.08 23.11
N PHE A 553 -1.34 -22.10 22.66
CA PHE A 553 -1.36 -21.73 21.22
C PHE A 553 -0.92 -20.32 20.84
N ARG A 554 -0.67 -19.41 21.79
CA ARG A 554 -0.66 -17.97 21.48
C ARG A 554 0.42 -17.21 22.24
N GLN A 555 1.66 -17.33 21.75
CA GLN A 555 2.68 -16.31 22.00
C GLN A 555 2.34 -15.03 21.22
N ILE A 556 3.09 -13.95 21.44
CA ILE A 556 2.95 -12.70 20.67
C ILE A 556 2.83 -13.00 19.19
N HIS A 557 1.69 -12.58 18.63
CA HIS A 557 1.46 -12.68 17.20
C HIS A 557 2.52 -11.82 16.49
N HIS A 558 3.02 -12.27 15.34
CA HIS A 558 4.00 -11.53 14.55
C HIS A 558 3.40 -10.18 14.19
N ASN A 559 3.75 -9.14 14.96
CA ASN A 559 3.46 -7.69 14.82
C ASN A 559 3.11 -6.95 16.14
N PRO A 560 3.98 -6.95 17.18
CA PRO A 560 3.73 -6.19 18.41
C PRO A 560 4.23 -4.73 18.37
N GLN A 561 4.27 -4.10 17.20
CA GLN A 561 4.97 -2.82 17.01
C GLN A 561 4.48 -1.71 17.91
N SER A 562 3.16 -1.63 18.14
CA SER A 562 2.60 -0.59 19.01
C SER A 562 2.96 -0.82 20.47
N PHE A 563 3.02 -2.07 20.95
CA PHE A 563 3.47 -2.35 22.32
C PHE A 563 4.93 -1.97 22.53
N VAL A 564 5.80 -2.36 21.60
CA VAL A 564 7.22 -2.03 21.75
C VAL A 564 7.42 -0.52 21.67
N LEU A 565 6.75 0.17 20.74
CA LEU A 565 6.80 1.63 20.67
C LEU A 565 6.37 2.27 21.99
N GLU A 566 5.25 1.84 22.58
CA GLU A 566 4.72 2.40 23.83
C GLU A 566 5.42 1.88 25.10
N GLY A 567 6.28 0.86 24.97
CA GLY A 567 6.96 0.22 26.09
C GLY A 567 6.04 -0.56 27.01
N LEU A 568 5.09 -1.27 26.40
CA LEU A 568 4.06 -2.07 27.04
C LEU A 568 4.18 -3.54 26.60
N GLY A 569 3.31 -4.40 27.12
CA GLY A 569 3.18 -5.77 26.62
C GLY A 569 4.20 -6.78 27.16
N ALA A 570 5.10 -6.40 28.08
CA ALA A 570 6.10 -7.30 28.65
C ALA A 570 5.61 -8.07 29.89
N VAL A 571 6.19 -9.24 30.15
CA VAL A 571 5.97 -10.02 31.37
C VAL A 571 7.06 -9.72 32.38
N THR A 572 6.72 -8.92 33.40
CA THR A 572 7.69 -8.50 34.43
C THR A 572 7.57 -9.26 35.75
N HIS A 573 6.68 -10.24 35.80
CA HIS A 573 6.37 -11.05 36.98
C HIS A 573 6.72 -12.52 36.75
N PHE A 574 7.43 -13.12 37.70
CA PHE A 574 7.87 -14.51 37.66
C PHE A 574 7.26 -15.29 38.82
N SER A 575 7.39 -16.62 38.80
CA SER A 575 6.76 -17.49 39.82
C SER A 575 7.22 -17.19 41.25
N ASN A 576 8.39 -16.57 41.41
CA ASN A 576 8.87 -16.02 42.66
C ASN A 576 9.12 -14.52 42.48
N SER A 577 8.37 -13.72 43.23
CA SER A 577 8.37 -12.27 43.14
C SER A 577 9.70 -11.60 43.51
N SER A 578 10.66 -12.35 44.07
CA SER A 578 12.03 -11.87 44.29
C SER A 578 12.78 -11.63 42.97
N TYR A 579 12.30 -12.19 41.86
CA TYR A 579 12.86 -12.02 40.52
C TYR A 579 12.01 -11.10 39.63
N ASP A 580 10.90 -10.56 40.16
CA ASP A 580 10.12 -9.56 39.46
C ASP A 580 10.95 -8.30 39.23
N PHE A 581 10.68 -7.60 38.15
CA PHE A 581 11.34 -6.34 37.83
C PHE A 581 10.36 -5.28 37.35
N THR A 582 10.83 -4.05 37.25
CA THR A 582 10.07 -2.94 36.70
C THR A 582 10.78 -2.37 35.48
N LEU A 583 9.96 -1.85 34.57
CA LEU A 583 10.37 -1.22 33.33
C LEU A 583 10.04 0.27 33.46
N THR A 584 11.07 1.09 33.67
CA THR A 584 10.89 2.51 34.01
C THR A 584 11.35 3.46 32.90
N GLU A 585 12.08 2.97 31.91
CA GLU A 585 12.58 3.79 30.81
C GLU A 585 11.80 3.54 29.53
N ASN A 586 11.54 4.63 28.82
CA ASN A 586 10.93 4.64 27.51
C ASN A 586 11.66 5.64 26.61
N SER A 587 11.59 5.39 25.30
CA SER A 587 12.17 6.28 24.30
C SER A 587 11.31 7.52 24.13
N PHE A 588 11.93 8.64 23.74
CA PHE A 588 11.19 9.89 23.46
C PHE A 588 10.07 9.69 22.40
N HIS A 589 10.27 8.77 21.46
CA HIS A 589 9.30 8.40 20.42
C HIS A 589 7.95 7.89 20.95
N SER A 590 7.89 7.36 22.17
CA SER A 590 6.63 6.93 22.80
C SER A 590 5.87 8.08 23.46
N SER A 591 6.53 9.22 23.70
CA SER A 591 5.93 10.32 24.44
C SER A 591 4.89 11.08 23.61
N SER A 592 3.98 11.79 24.30
CA SER A 592 3.07 12.76 23.68
C SER A 592 3.79 13.98 23.10
N LEU A 593 5.07 14.18 23.42
CA LEU A 593 5.89 15.28 22.90
C LEU A 593 6.53 14.93 21.55
N PHE A 594 6.44 13.69 21.08
CA PHE A 594 6.99 13.26 19.80
C PHE A 594 6.14 13.76 18.64
N THR A 595 6.40 15.00 18.22
CA THR A 595 5.77 15.63 17.05
C THR A 595 6.87 16.19 16.15
N LEU A 596 6.58 16.38 14.86
CA LEU A 596 7.56 16.99 13.95
C LEU A 596 7.92 18.41 14.41
N ALA A 597 6.93 19.18 14.85
CA ALA A 597 7.14 20.54 15.35
C ALA A 597 8.09 20.59 16.56
N ASN A 598 7.86 19.72 17.55
CA ASN A 598 8.72 19.66 18.75
C ASN A 598 10.10 19.10 18.42
N GLY A 599 10.16 18.05 17.60
CA GLY A 599 11.39 17.35 17.28
C GLY A 599 12.36 18.17 16.44
N SER A 600 11.85 18.98 15.50
CA SER A 600 12.68 19.87 14.67
C SER A 600 12.80 21.29 15.23
N GLY A 601 11.98 21.66 16.22
CA GLY A 601 11.85 23.04 16.71
C GLY A 601 11.22 24.00 15.69
N ASP A 602 10.54 23.47 14.66
CA ASP A 602 9.91 24.24 13.59
C ASP A 602 8.38 24.18 13.74
N ALA A 603 7.81 25.27 14.26
CA ALA A 603 6.37 25.39 14.47
C ALA A 603 5.53 25.39 13.17
N SER A 604 6.16 25.43 11.99
CA SER A 604 5.46 25.23 10.71
C SER A 604 5.17 23.76 10.41
N LYS A 605 5.81 22.82 11.12
CA LYS A 605 5.58 21.38 10.99
C LYS A 605 4.39 20.93 11.85
N SER A 606 3.91 19.71 11.61
CA SER A 606 2.78 19.15 12.33
C SER A 606 3.05 19.07 13.84
N SER A 607 2.10 19.57 14.62
CA SER A 607 2.03 19.39 16.08
C SER A 607 1.24 18.14 16.47
N GLU A 608 0.75 17.36 15.52
CA GLU A 608 0.02 16.13 15.77
C GLU A 608 0.98 14.98 16.07
N ASN A 609 0.60 14.15 17.05
CA ASN A 609 1.36 12.95 17.40
C ASN A 609 0.91 11.75 16.55
N ASN A 610 1.38 11.74 15.29
CA ASN A 610 0.97 10.74 14.31
C ASN A 610 1.79 9.43 14.36
N LYS A 611 2.63 9.24 15.39
CA LYS A 611 3.36 7.99 15.71
C LYS A 611 3.94 7.29 14.46
N CYS A 612 3.41 6.11 14.11
CA CYS A 612 3.87 5.29 12.99
C CYS A 612 3.88 6.05 11.66
N VAL A 613 2.84 6.86 11.41
CA VAL A 613 2.66 7.62 10.16
C VAL A 613 3.80 8.62 9.98
N THR A 614 4.28 9.24 11.06
CA THR A 614 5.42 10.17 11.03
C THR A 614 6.65 9.56 10.36
N CYS A 615 6.95 8.29 10.64
CA CYS A 615 8.14 7.61 10.11
C CYS A 615 7.84 6.84 8.82
N HIS A 616 6.85 5.96 8.85
CA HIS A 616 6.59 5.00 7.78
C HIS A 616 5.84 5.61 6.59
N MET A 617 5.10 6.71 6.82
CA MET A 617 4.39 7.46 5.78
C MET A 617 4.96 8.88 5.62
N GLY A 618 6.21 9.08 6.07
CA GLY A 618 6.94 10.32 5.80
C GLY A 618 7.05 10.60 4.30
N THR A 619 7.44 11.82 3.93
CA THR A 619 7.57 12.25 2.53
C THR A 619 8.41 11.26 1.73
N ALA A 620 7.75 10.51 0.84
CA ALA A 620 8.39 9.49 0.03
C ALA A 620 9.42 10.12 -0.93
N PRO A 621 10.44 9.35 -1.36
CA PRO A 621 11.41 9.83 -2.33
C PRO A 621 10.72 10.31 -3.62
N THR A 622 11.27 11.33 -4.30
CA THR A 622 10.83 11.73 -5.65
C THR A 622 11.36 10.76 -6.71
N ALA A 623 10.90 10.88 -7.96
CA ALA A 623 11.33 10.01 -9.05
C ALA A 623 12.85 10.09 -9.32
N GLU A 624 13.48 11.19 -8.94
CA GLU A 624 14.92 11.43 -9.04
C GLU A 624 15.72 10.84 -7.86
N GLU A 625 15.06 10.44 -6.78
CA GLU A 625 15.68 9.96 -5.54
C GLU A 625 15.66 8.42 -5.43
N ALA A 626 16.66 7.84 -4.77
CA ALA A 626 16.72 6.41 -4.55
C ALA A 626 15.56 5.93 -3.67
N GLY A 627 14.97 4.78 -4.01
CA GLY A 627 13.82 4.24 -3.29
C GLY A 627 12.46 4.85 -3.68
N TYR A 628 12.37 5.57 -4.80
CA TYR A 628 11.10 6.03 -5.37
C TYR A 628 10.07 4.90 -5.39
N ARG A 629 8.87 5.16 -4.84
CA ARG A 629 7.75 4.22 -4.70
C ARG A 629 8.06 2.88 -4.01
N THR A 630 9.21 2.76 -3.35
CA THR A 630 9.66 1.53 -2.67
C THR A 630 10.09 1.78 -1.22
N LEU A 631 10.12 3.04 -0.78
CA LEU A 631 10.38 3.50 0.58
C LEU A 631 9.30 4.50 1.01
N GLY A 632 8.90 4.46 2.28
CA GLY A 632 7.94 5.42 2.85
C GLY A 632 6.57 5.37 2.18
N GLY A 633 5.84 6.49 2.20
CA GLY A 633 4.55 6.62 1.50
C GLY A 633 3.56 5.52 1.89
N HIS A 634 2.93 4.87 0.91
CA HIS A 634 2.04 3.72 1.09
C HIS A 634 2.76 2.36 0.96
N THR A 635 4.08 2.35 0.82
CA THR A 635 4.89 1.13 0.96
C THR A 635 5.09 0.75 2.43
N TRP A 636 5.15 1.78 3.28
CA TRP A 636 5.55 1.74 4.70
C TRP A 636 6.94 1.15 4.96
N ALA A 637 7.71 0.90 3.90
CA ALA A 637 9.00 0.28 3.97
C ALA A 637 10.04 1.29 4.45
N MET A 638 10.78 0.89 5.49
CA MET A 638 11.93 1.66 5.99
C MET A 638 13.22 1.31 5.24
N SER A 639 13.24 0.22 4.48
CA SER A 639 14.38 -0.19 3.67
C SER A 639 13.94 -0.96 2.43
N SER A 640 14.59 -0.74 1.29
CA SER A 640 14.33 -1.46 0.04
C SER A 640 15.54 -1.34 -0.89
N GLY A 641 15.94 -2.46 -1.50
CA GLY A 641 17.05 -2.47 -2.47
C GLY A 641 18.39 -1.96 -1.94
N GLY A 642 18.65 -2.08 -0.63
CA GLY A 642 19.85 -1.54 0.03
C GLY A 642 19.77 -0.06 0.41
N ASN A 643 18.68 0.63 0.07
CA ASN A 643 18.40 1.98 0.51
C ASN A 643 17.63 1.97 1.84
N GLU A 644 17.91 2.94 2.71
CA GLU A 644 17.23 3.12 3.99
C GLU A 644 16.51 4.48 4.02
N PHE A 645 15.29 4.50 4.54
CA PHE A 645 14.44 5.68 4.58
C PHE A 645 14.80 6.59 5.78
N THR A 646 16.04 7.08 5.81
CA THR A 646 16.54 7.93 6.91
C THR A 646 16.03 9.36 6.84
N ALA A 647 15.53 9.80 5.67
CA ALA A 647 15.02 11.14 5.45
C ALA A 647 13.97 11.57 6.49
N THR A 648 13.07 10.65 6.87
CA THR A 648 12.05 10.91 7.89
C THR A 648 12.61 11.19 9.30
N CYS A 649 13.83 10.72 9.58
CA CYS A 649 14.50 10.94 10.86
C CYS A 649 15.26 12.27 10.90
N THR A 650 15.71 12.77 9.75
CA THR A 650 16.58 13.96 9.65
C THR A 650 16.02 15.26 10.24
N PRO A 651 14.70 15.48 10.35
CA PRO A 651 14.16 16.64 11.08
C PRO A 651 14.60 16.71 12.54
N CYS A 652 14.87 15.57 13.18
CA CYS A 652 15.29 15.49 14.59
C CYS A 652 16.74 14.95 14.74
N HIS A 653 17.16 14.08 13.82
CA HIS A 653 18.44 13.39 13.81
C HIS A 653 19.29 13.87 12.62
N THR A 654 19.85 15.08 12.73
CA THR A 654 20.67 15.68 11.67
C THR A 654 21.88 14.80 11.34
N GLY A 655 22.10 14.53 10.05
CA GLY A 655 23.23 13.73 9.57
C GLY A 655 23.06 12.22 9.72
N LEU A 656 21.84 11.74 10.01
CA LEU A 656 21.57 10.31 10.06
C LEU A 656 21.71 9.67 8.66
N THR A 657 22.65 8.75 8.51
CA THR A 657 22.87 8.01 7.25
C THR A 657 22.44 6.55 7.31
N SER A 658 22.09 6.04 8.50
CA SER A 658 21.52 4.70 8.64
C SER A 658 20.51 4.64 9.79
N LEU A 659 19.47 3.81 9.61
CA LEU A 659 18.50 3.45 10.64
C LEU A 659 19.18 2.70 11.80
N ASN A 660 20.20 1.89 11.51
CA ASN A 660 21.04 1.24 12.52
C ASN A 660 22.09 2.21 13.09
N ARG A 661 21.63 3.38 13.56
CA ARG A 661 22.52 4.41 14.09
C ARG A 661 23.28 3.92 15.32
N THR A 662 24.47 4.47 15.52
CA THR A 662 25.35 4.16 16.65
C THR A 662 24.60 4.20 17.98
N ALA A 663 24.71 3.12 18.74
CA ALA A 663 24.18 3.02 20.09
C ALA A 663 24.89 4.00 21.04
N ARG A 664 24.26 4.33 22.17
CA ARG A 664 24.86 5.21 23.17
C ARG A 664 25.89 4.50 24.06
N ALA A 665 25.88 3.17 24.05
CA ALA A 665 26.74 2.32 24.85
C ALA A 665 26.72 0.89 24.27
N ASP A 666 27.69 0.09 24.71
CA ASP A 666 27.74 -1.36 24.54
C ASP A 666 26.71 -1.97 25.51
N TYR A 667 25.56 -2.38 24.99
CA TYR A 667 24.46 -2.93 25.79
C TYR A 667 24.49 -4.45 25.86
N ASP A 668 25.09 -5.14 24.87
CA ASP A 668 25.21 -6.61 24.86
C ASP A 668 26.48 -7.13 25.58
N GLY A 669 27.41 -6.23 25.89
CA GLY A 669 28.65 -6.48 26.61
C GLY A 669 29.75 -7.14 25.78
N ASN A 670 29.66 -7.09 24.45
CA ASN A 670 30.63 -7.72 23.56
C ASN A 670 31.97 -6.96 23.47
N GLY A 671 32.08 -5.78 24.11
CA GLY A 671 33.26 -4.93 24.14
C GLY A 671 33.36 -3.92 22.99
N THR A 672 32.33 -3.83 22.15
CA THR A 672 32.24 -2.90 21.02
C THR A 672 30.91 -2.15 21.07
N ILE A 673 30.91 -0.87 20.66
CA ILE A 673 29.67 -0.09 20.52
C ILE A 673 29.28 -0.13 19.04
N GLY A 674 28.27 -0.93 18.73
CA GLY A 674 27.69 -1.05 17.39
C GLY A 674 26.55 -0.06 17.14
N GLY A 675 25.72 -0.38 16.13
CA GLY A 675 24.42 0.27 15.95
C GLY A 675 23.39 -0.27 16.94
N ILE A 676 22.28 0.46 17.14
CA ILE A 676 21.20 0.05 18.05
C ILE A 676 20.67 -1.36 17.76
N GLN A 677 20.53 -1.72 16.49
CA GLN A 677 20.03 -3.04 16.10
C GLN A 677 21.09 -4.12 16.34
N ASP A 678 22.38 -3.79 16.27
CA ASP A 678 23.47 -4.72 16.57
C ASP A 678 23.51 -5.05 18.06
N GLU A 679 23.39 -4.04 18.92
CA GLU A 679 23.28 -4.22 20.37
C GLU A 679 22.07 -5.08 20.75
N ASN A 680 20.90 -4.80 20.18
CA ASN A 680 19.70 -5.59 20.46
C ASN A 680 19.79 -7.01 19.88
N LYS A 681 20.43 -7.21 18.72
CA LYS A 681 20.74 -8.55 18.18
C LYS A 681 21.60 -9.35 19.14
N GLY A 682 22.64 -8.73 19.71
CA GLY A 682 23.50 -9.34 20.71
C GLY A 682 22.75 -9.74 21.98
N LEU A 683 21.89 -8.85 22.49
CA LEU A 683 21.02 -9.14 23.64
C LEU A 683 20.05 -10.29 23.38
N LEU A 684 19.39 -10.31 22.20
CA LEU A 684 18.50 -11.40 21.79
C LEU A 684 19.25 -12.73 21.69
N LEU A 685 20.48 -12.72 21.16
CA LEU A 685 21.34 -13.90 21.10
C LEU A 685 21.74 -14.38 22.50
N ALA A 686 22.15 -13.48 23.40
CA ALA A 686 22.51 -13.80 24.77
C ALA A 686 21.33 -14.44 25.52
N LEU A 687 20.15 -13.85 25.42
CA LEU A 687 18.93 -14.38 26.03
C LEU A 687 18.50 -15.71 25.40
N THR A 688 18.58 -15.86 24.08
CA THR A 688 18.34 -17.14 23.39
C THR A 688 19.24 -18.23 23.95
N ASN A 689 20.55 -17.97 24.05
CA ASN A 689 21.51 -18.95 24.56
C ASN A 689 21.24 -19.29 26.02
N LYS A 690 20.89 -18.30 26.86
CA LYS A 690 20.56 -18.53 28.27
C LYS A 690 19.31 -19.40 28.41
N ILE A 691 18.22 -19.06 27.71
CA ILE A 691 16.97 -19.83 27.73
C ILE A 691 17.24 -21.27 27.30
N LYS A 692 17.96 -21.49 26.20
CA LYS A 692 18.29 -22.84 25.71
C LYS A 692 19.23 -23.61 26.63
N SER A 693 20.03 -22.93 27.47
CA SER A 693 20.85 -23.59 28.49
C SER A 693 20.03 -24.08 29.68
N ILE A 694 18.91 -23.41 29.98
CA ILE A 694 17.99 -23.76 31.06
C ILE A 694 17.01 -24.84 30.59
N ASP A 695 16.44 -24.68 29.40
CA ASP A 695 15.59 -25.68 28.75
C ASP A 695 16.21 -26.19 27.44
N THR A 696 17.11 -27.15 27.60
CA THR A 696 17.85 -27.79 26.50
C THR A 696 17.01 -28.73 25.64
N VAL A 697 15.79 -29.07 26.08
CA VAL A 697 14.98 -30.15 25.51
C VAL A 697 13.79 -29.62 24.72
N ASN A 698 13.15 -28.55 25.19
CA ASN A 698 11.88 -28.11 24.64
C ASN A 698 12.01 -26.93 23.67
N VAL A 699 12.94 -26.00 23.93
CA VAL A 699 13.16 -24.81 23.10
C VAL A 699 14.03 -25.18 21.90
N ALA A 700 13.48 -25.04 20.68
CA ALA A 700 14.06 -25.61 19.46
C ALA A 700 14.91 -24.62 18.66
N ALA A 701 14.32 -23.48 18.27
CA ALA A 701 14.98 -22.45 17.46
C ALA A 701 14.94 -21.09 18.18
N GLY A 702 15.67 -20.12 17.64
CA GLY A 702 15.78 -18.75 18.13
C GLY A 702 16.82 -17.98 17.35
N THR A 703 17.25 -16.83 17.89
CA THR A 703 18.32 -16.01 17.33
C THR A 703 19.63 -16.81 17.23
N THR A 704 20.34 -16.69 16.12
CA THR A 704 21.58 -17.44 15.85
C THR A 704 22.70 -16.52 15.39
N GLN A 705 23.94 -16.99 15.55
CA GLN A 705 25.12 -16.33 15.03
C GLN A 705 25.86 -17.27 14.08
N ALA A 706 26.16 -16.77 12.88
CA ALA A 706 26.99 -17.47 11.90
C ALA A 706 28.48 -17.36 12.27
N ALA A 707 29.33 -18.18 11.62
CA ALA A 707 30.76 -18.21 11.89
C ALA A 707 31.49 -16.88 11.57
N ASP A 708 30.91 -16.05 10.71
CA ASP A 708 31.42 -14.71 10.37
C ASP A 708 30.98 -13.62 11.37
N GLY A 709 30.25 -13.99 12.43
CA GLY A 709 29.73 -13.08 13.44
C GLY A 709 28.34 -12.52 13.14
N THR A 710 27.78 -12.77 11.95
CA THR A 710 26.45 -12.27 11.57
C THR A 710 25.37 -12.86 12.46
N ILE A 711 24.57 -12.00 13.09
CA ILE A 711 23.44 -12.42 13.92
C ILE A 711 22.13 -12.35 13.11
N THR A 712 21.43 -13.48 13.02
CA THR A 712 20.08 -13.57 12.44
C THR A 712 19.06 -13.64 13.56
N VAL A 713 18.22 -12.60 13.66
CA VAL A 713 17.12 -12.51 14.63
C VAL A 713 16.01 -13.46 14.22
N ALA A 714 15.54 -14.26 15.17
CA ALA A 714 14.34 -15.07 15.02
C ALA A 714 13.68 -15.26 16.38
N GLY A 715 12.34 -15.27 16.41
CA GLY A 715 11.61 -15.65 17.61
C GLY A 715 11.98 -17.06 18.07
N LEU A 716 12.02 -17.26 19.39
CA LEU A 716 12.19 -18.55 20.03
C LEU A 716 10.95 -19.42 19.75
N THR A 717 11.16 -20.67 19.34
CA THR A 717 10.08 -21.61 19.03
C THR A 717 10.21 -22.92 19.77
N TYR A 718 9.10 -23.64 19.91
CA TYR A 718 9.04 -24.99 20.45
C TYR A 718 8.88 -26.01 19.32
N ALA A 719 9.51 -27.18 19.43
CA ALA A 719 9.45 -28.21 18.39
C ALA A 719 8.05 -28.83 18.23
N SER A 720 7.26 -28.80 19.30
CA SER A 720 5.87 -29.18 19.28
C SER A 720 5.16 -28.58 20.48
N GLN A 721 3.85 -28.71 20.44
CA GLN A 721 2.99 -28.29 21.51
C GLN A 721 3.28 -28.95 22.87
N ALA A 722 3.47 -30.27 22.86
CA ALA A 722 3.81 -31.01 24.06
C ALA A 722 5.13 -30.51 24.68
N LYS A 723 6.05 -30.00 23.85
CA LYS A 723 7.30 -29.40 24.31
C LYS A 723 7.07 -28.04 24.96
N GLN A 724 6.23 -27.20 24.38
CA GLN A 724 5.85 -25.94 25.02
C GLN A 724 5.24 -26.17 26.40
N ASN A 725 4.25 -27.07 26.52
CA ASN A 725 3.59 -27.35 27.80
C ASN A 725 4.57 -27.92 28.84
N ALA A 726 5.55 -28.72 28.40
CA ALA A 726 6.59 -29.28 29.26
C ALA A 726 7.69 -28.28 29.65
N SER A 727 7.80 -27.14 28.96
CA SER A 727 8.75 -26.07 29.29
C SER A 727 8.39 -25.43 30.62
N PRO A 728 9.34 -25.11 31.52
CA PRO A 728 9.03 -24.40 32.75
C PRO A 728 8.27 -23.09 32.50
N ILE A 729 7.31 -22.77 33.36
CA ILE A 729 6.44 -21.60 33.23
C ILE A 729 7.24 -20.30 33.03
N ASP A 730 8.32 -20.13 33.79
CA ASP A 730 9.19 -18.95 33.73
C ASP A 730 10.07 -18.91 32.48
N VAL A 731 10.38 -20.07 31.89
CA VAL A 731 11.00 -20.14 30.56
C VAL A 731 10.02 -19.66 29.49
N ARG A 732 8.73 -20.01 29.60
CA ARG A 732 7.70 -19.53 28.66
C ARG A 732 7.52 -18.01 28.73
N ARG A 733 7.55 -17.43 29.93
CA ARG A 733 7.56 -15.96 30.14
C ARG A 733 8.78 -15.30 29.52
N ALA A 734 9.97 -15.84 29.74
CA ALA A 734 11.20 -15.32 29.13
C ALA A 734 11.21 -15.43 27.59
N VAL A 735 10.65 -16.53 27.04
CA VAL A 735 10.44 -16.70 25.60
C VAL A 735 9.49 -15.64 25.05
N PHE A 736 8.43 -15.31 25.80
CA PHE A 736 7.47 -14.28 25.42
C PHE A 736 8.13 -12.90 25.31
N ASP A 737 8.87 -12.46 26.34
CA ASP A 737 9.61 -11.18 26.32
C ASP A 737 10.64 -11.12 25.19
N HIS A 738 11.39 -12.20 24.96
CA HIS A 738 12.31 -12.29 23.83
C HIS A 738 11.56 -12.10 22.50
N ASN A 739 10.42 -12.77 22.34
CA ASN A 739 9.64 -12.73 21.12
C ASN A 739 8.91 -11.41 20.90
N LEU A 740 8.64 -10.65 21.97
CA LEU A 740 8.15 -9.27 21.88
C LEU A 740 9.10 -8.40 21.06
N ILE A 741 10.41 -8.47 21.35
CA ILE A 741 11.40 -7.67 20.64
C ILE A 741 11.80 -8.31 19.31
N ALA A 742 11.89 -9.65 19.23
CA ALA A 742 12.27 -10.34 18.00
C ALA A 742 11.21 -10.20 16.88
N ASN A 743 9.93 -10.13 17.24
CA ASN A 743 8.82 -10.02 16.27
C ASN A 743 8.41 -8.58 15.94
N ASP A 744 8.92 -7.59 16.66
CA ASP A 744 8.64 -6.16 16.42
C ASP A 744 9.15 -5.66 15.06
N GLY A 745 10.18 -6.29 14.51
CA GLY A 745 10.72 -5.95 13.18
C GLY A 745 11.62 -4.72 13.15
N SER A 746 11.56 -3.83 14.14
CA SER A 746 12.49 -2.69 14.25
C SER A 746 13.82 -3.05 14.91
N VAL A 747 13.87 -4.18 15.64
CA VAL A 747 15.03 -4.63 16.42
C VAL A 747 15.46 -3.54 17.43
N GLY A 748 14.46 -2.97 18.10
CA GLY A 748 14.63 -1.98 19.17
C GLY A 748 14.69 -0.52 18.71
N ILE A 749 14.53 -0.20 17.42
CA ILE A 749 14.46 1.20 16.96
C ILE A 749 13.18 1.90 17.45
N HIS A 750 12.04 1.20 17.47
CA HIS A 750 10.78 1.74 17.99
C HIS A 750 10.94 2.25 19.43
N ASN A 751 11.63 1.46 20.28
CA ASN A 751 11.90 1.87 21.66
C ASN A 751 13.18 1.22 22.22
N VAL A 752 14.31 1.90 22.05
CA VAL A 752 15.64 1.42 22.45
C VAL A 752 15.74 1.18 23.95
N ALA A 753 15.24 2.15 24.74
CA ALA A 753 15.31 2.07 26.19
C ALA A 753 14.53 0.87 26.72
N PHE A 754 13.30 0.67 26.21
CA PHE A 754 12.45 -0.45 26.58
C PHE A 754 13.03 -1.81 26.13
N ALA A 755 13.49 -1.93 24.89
CA ALA A 755 14.03 -3.19 24.38
C ALA A 755 15.26 -3.64 25.17
N VAL A 756 16.22 -2.74 25.41
CA VAL A 756 17.45 -3.05 26.14
C VAL A 756 17.16 -3.46 27.58
N GLN A 757 16.38 -2.64 28.31
CA GLN A 757 16.08 -2.92 29.71
C GLN A 757 15.30 -4.25 29.85
N LEU A 758 14.37 -4.56 28.92
CA LEU A 758 13.58 -5.77 28.95
C LEU A 758 14.51 -6.98 28.80
N LEU A 759 15.32 -7.03 27.73
CA LEU A 759 16.17 -8.17 27.46
C LEU A 759 17.20 -8.43 28.58
N GLN A 760 17.82 -7.38 29.12
CA GLN A 760 18.79 -7.50 30.22
C GLN A 760 18.14 -7.97 31.54
N LYS A 761 16.94 -7.46 31.87
CA LYS A 761 16.22 -7.82 33.10
C LYS A 761 15.61 -9.22 32.99
N THR A 762 15.02 -9.58 31.85
CA THR A 762 14.53 -10.95 31.59
C THR A 762 15.67 -11.97 31.65
N TYR A 763 16.84 -11.69 31.07
CA TYR A 763 18.03 -12.54 31.22
C TYR A 763 18.41 -12.72 32.70
N THR A 764 18.47 -11.62 33.44
CA THR A 764 18.86 -11.64 34.85
C THR A 764 17.88 -12.46 35.69
N ALA A 765 16.58 -12.25 35.51
CA ALA A 765 15.53 -12.99 36.22
C ALA A 765 15.64 -14.49 35.92
N ILE A 766 15.59 -14.88 34.64
CA ILE A 766 15.58 -16.30 34.25
C ILE A 766 16.89 -17.02 34.60
N SER A 767 18.04 -16.34 34.51
CA SER A 767 19.33 -16.91 34.87
C SER A 767 19.47 -17.10 36.38
N THR A 768 19.22 -16.06 37.18
CA THR A 768 19.43 -16.10 38.64
C THR A 768 18.44 -17.02 39.35
N MET A 769 17.18 -17.08 38.90
CA MET A 769 16.21 -18.01 39.46
C MET A 769 16.56 -19.48 39.22
N ASN A 770 17.38 -19.76 38.21
CA ASN A 770 17.92 -21.09 37.89
C ASN A 770 19.37 -21.28 38.39
N GLY A 771 19.82 -20.46 39.36
CA GLY A 771 21.13 -20.59 39.99
C GLY A 771 22.31 -20.09 39.15
N GLY A 772 22.04 -19.40 38.04
CA GLY A 772 23.03 -18.71 37.22
C GLY A 772 23.35 -17.29 37.72
N ASN A 773 24.22 -16.61 36.98
CA ASN A 773 24.58 -15.23 37.27
C ASN A 773 23.58 -14.23 36.66
N SER A 774 23.61 -12.99 37.15
CA SER A 774 22.91 -11.88 36.47
C SER A 774 23.56 -11.53 35.13
N PHE A 775 22.84 -10.80 34.28
CA PHE A 775 23.39 -10.31 33.01
C PHE A 775 24.68 -9.52 33.22
N ALA A 776 24.71 -8.63 34.21
CA ALA A 776 25.87 -7.81 34.57
C ALA A 776 27.14 -8.61 34.91
N VAL A 777 26.98 -9.83 35.43
CA VAL A 777 28.11 -10.68 35.82
C VAL A 777 28.59 -11.51 34.63
N ASP A 778 27.67 -12.02 33.80
CA ASP A 778 28.02 -12.76 32.59
C ASP A 778 28.57 -11.82 31.48
N HIS A 779 28.14 -10.56 31.47
CA HIS A 779 28.49 -9.53 30.50
C HIS A 779 29.01 -8.25 31.20
N PRO A 780 30.20 -8.30 31.84
CA PRO A 780 30.70 -7.22 32.70
C PRO A 780 31.04 -5.91 31.98
N ASN A 781 31.16 -5.94 30.65
CA ASN A 781 31.38 -4.74 29.84
C ASN A 781 30.06 -4.05 29.47
N ALA A 782 28.92 -4.71 29.64
CA ALA A 782 27.63 -4.17 29.25
C ALA A 782 27.23 -2.99 30.13
N VAL A 783 26.73 -1.94 29.50
CA VAL A 783 26.01 -0.86 30.18
C VAL A 783 24.57 -1.31 30.40
N LEU A 784 24.16 -1.30 31.66
CA LEU A 784 22.83 -1.75 32.07
C LEU A 784 21.80 -0.63 31.98
N ARG A 785 20.54 -1.03 31.75
CA ARG A 785 19.34 -0.20 31.89
C ARG A 785 18.30 -0.86 32.79
#